data_AF-A0A819NRS6-F1
#
_entry.id   AF-A0A819NRS6-F1
#
_cell.length_a   1.000
_cell.length_b   1.000
_cell.length_c   1.000
_cell.angle_alpha   90.00
_cell.angle_beta   90.00
_cell.angle_gamma   90.00
#
_symmetry.space_group_name_H-M   'P 1'
#
loop_
_entity.id
_entity.type
_entity.pdbx_description
1 polymer ?
#
loop_
_entity_poly.entity_id
_entity_poly.type
_entity_poly.pdbx_seq_one_letter_code
_entity_poly.pdbx_strand_id
1 'polypeptide(L)'
;MACSEVTGVYRILPFYYVHVLDQNTNVTHLEVGPQTFVKQDHEKVLIGPERMLIIPPRHYCVIENPVVRGNDSEIVIDANGQVKLFHSDIEIRFSQDPFPLYPGEVLRKAVSPLQVVEPNRALRLRAVLDFVDDNGQEVHAGEEFLFEGPGTYFPRKEVHVDREIQANILKPNEAIRLRAKKKMIDRNGIEREAGEEWLIQMVGSYLPSAYEEVVSIVKAYVLTDKKALHIRALRTFVDIFKRKRLHGEEWLVYANDAETYIPDVYEEVVDIVPVTVLHSLQYCIIIDPVGSNGKPQLGKKKLVKGEAIFFLQPGEKFANGIQDVYVLEEDEGLILRCIEAFSEEKNVIHNPGDLWMIRGPRDYIPAIEVEVVNRRKSIPLDVNEGIYVRNVKMGKIRSIIGSTYLLTENEELWEKELPTEVEQLLALDVRHFKNQSAVIAVLPPRDKSKVITYRVPHNACVQIYDYKSKNARIIFGPELVMLGPDEQFTILNLSVPDFVGDFCKTVAAKIRGAVAGISFDDFHKNSAKIIRTSVFGIDENKRINNRLVFTQNNLVLTSIDIQSVKPVDQRTQDALQKSVQLAIEITTNSQEAQAKHMASRIQQEAKGYLERQRITDEAEAEKERQELLVLQARSAAVELVGQSHAEAKSRAEAAIIEGDAAVEQATLRAEAGKIKSDTELDRLMQTRELELAHDKLTSELEIEKTKRITNIEIEEFKEHVAAIGSQTIQAIATSGPDNQVKLLQALGIKSTLITDGHSPINLFNTAVDLIGGSSNSHQGTFPMKTN
;
A
#
# COMPACT_ATOMS: atom_id res chain seq x y z
N MET A 1 -32.22 -43.25 40.21
CA MET A 1 -32.24 -43.70 41.62
C MET A 1 -33.46 -44.59 41.77
N ALA A 2 -33.25 -45.89 41.97
CA ALA A 2 -34.32 -46.89 42.03
C ALA A 2 -35.05 -46.82 43.38
N CYS A 3 -36.36 -46.62 43.36
CA CYS A 3 -37.21 -46.75 44.54
C CYS A 3 -37.87 -48.13 44.53
N SER A 4 -37.66 -48.86 45.61
CA SER A 4 -38.18 -50.20 45.91
C SER A 4 -39.71 -50.27 45.88
N GLU A 5 -40.27 -51.18 45.08
CA GLU A 5 -41.69 -51.57 45.02
C GLU A 5 -42.14 -52.39 46.25
N VAL A 6 -42.01 -51.86 47.47
CA VAL A 6 -42.42 -52.61 48.69
C VAL A 6 -43.39 -51.86 49.60
N THR A 7 -43.85 -50.66 49.23
CA THR A 7 -44.86 -49.95 50.02
C THR A 7 -45.95 -49.41 49.10
N GLY A 8 -47.17 -49.93 49.21
CA GLY A 8 -48.39 -49.41 48.53
C GLY A 8 -48.82 -48.01 49.01
N VAL A 9 -47.89 -47.24 49.58
CA VAL A 9 -48.09 -45.92 50.16
C VAL A 9 -47.06 -44.97 49.55
N TYR A 10 -47.55 -43.94 48.87
CA TYR A 10 -46.77 -42.90 48.22
C TYR A 10 -46.97 -41.58 48.97
N ARG A 11 -45.92 -41.06 49.61
CA ARG A 11 -45.95 -39.74 50.24
C ARG A 11 -45.72 -38.65 49.19
N ILE A 12 -46.77 -37.94 48.81
CA ILE A 12 -46.71 -36.84 47.85
C ILE A 12 -46.46 -35.54 48.63
N LEU A 13 -45.27 -34.97 48.46
CA LEU A 13 -44.85 -33.73 49.11
C LEU A 13 -45.60 -32.51 48.52
N PRO A 14 -45.63 -31.35 49.21
CA PRO A 14 -46.11 -30.10 48.60
C PRO A 14 -45.38 -29.82 47.29
N PHE A 15 -46.11 -29.38 46.26
CA PHE A 15 -45.61 -29.14 44.89
C PHE A 15 -45.06 -30.39 44.16
N TYR A 16 -45.51 -31.58 44.56
CA TYR A 16 -45.29 -32.81 43.82
C TYR A 16 -46.62 -33.39 43.33
N TYR A 17 -46.56 -34.17 42.25
CA TYR A 17 -47.72 -34.88 41.70
C TYR A 17 -47.36 -36.30 41.26
N VAL A 18 -48.37 -37.14 41.09
CA VAL A 18 -48.27 -38.55 40.67
C VAL A 18 -49.37 -38.83 39.65
N HIS A 19 -49.07 -39.63 38.62
CA HIS A 19 -50.09 -40.14 37.69
C HIS A 19 -50.47 -41.57 38.08
N VAL A 20 -51.76 -41.81 38.28
CA VAL A 20 -52.30 -43.11 38.70
C VAL A 20 -53.26 -43.62 37.64
N LEU A 21 -52.99 -44.83 37.13
CA LEU A 21 -53.86 -45.55 36.20
C LEU A 21 -54.78 -46.48 37.00
N ASP A 22 -56.08 -46.27 36.93
CA ASP A 22 -57.07 -47.26 37.35
C ASP A 22 -57.24 -48.31 36.25
N GLN A 23 -56.96 -49.58 36.57
CA GLN A 23 -57.01 -50.70 35.63
C GLN A 23 -58.43 -51.20 35.34
N ASN A 24 -59.42 -50.86 36.19
CA ASN A 24 -60.82 -51.22 35.96
C ASN A 24 -61.45 -50.31 34.91
N THR A 25 -61.16 -49.01 34.99
CA THR A 25 -61.70 -47.99 34.10
C THR A 25 -60.76 -47.62 32.95
N ASN A 26 -59.49 -48.03 33.02
CA ASN A 26 -58.38 -47.58 32.15
C ASN A 26 -58.19 -46.05 32.14
N VAL A 27 -58.59 -45.37 33.21
CA VAL A 27 -58.48 -43.92 33.35
C VAL A 27 -57.21 -43.58 34.11
N THR A 28 -56.44 -42.65 33.56
CA THR A 28 -55.29 -42.05 34.24
C THR A 28 -55.71 -40.73 34.87
N HIS A 29 -55.63 -40.65 36.19
CA HIS A 29 -55.93 -39.43 36.93
C HIS A 29 -54.67 -38.92 37.63
N LEU A 30 -54.74 -37.65 38.03
CA LEU A 30 -53.64 -36.90 38.63
C LEU A 30 -53.88 -36.76 40.13
N GLU A 31 -52.89 -37.13 40.94
CA GLU A 31 -52.90 -36.91 42.38
C GLU A 31 -51.85 -35.86 42.77
N VAL A 32 -52.28 -34.83 43.51
CA VAL A 32 -51.47 -33.66 43.88
C VAL A 32 -51.20 -33.63 45.38
N GLY A 33 -49.99 -33.27 45.79
CA GLY A 33 -49.63 -33.10 47.21
C GLY A 33 -50.11 -31.77 47.81
N PRO A 34 -50.14 -31.63 49.15
CA PRO A 34 -49.59 -32.56 50.14
C PRO A 34 -50.58 -33.63 50.61
N GLN A 35 -50.32 -34.88 50.25
CA GLN A 35 -51.11 -36.01 50.74
C GLN A 35 -50.31 -37.31 50.74
N THR A 36 -50.74 -38.27 51.55
CA THR A 36 -50.19 -39.63 51.52
C THR A 36 -51.17 -40.49 50.74
N PHE A 37 -50.83 -40.78 49.48
CA PHE A 37 -51.64 -41.57 48.59
C PHE A 37 -51.44 -43.06 48.87
N VAL A 38 -52.52 -43.79 49.15
CA VAL A 38 -52.51 -45.23 49.38
C VAL A 38 -53.09 -45.91 48.15
N LYS A 39 -52.24 -46.62 47.41
CA LYS A 39 -52.59 -47.30 46.17
C LYS A 39 -53.56 -48.45 46.46
N GLN A 40 -54.68 -48.49 45.75
CA GLN A 40 -55.62 -49.60 45.74
C GLN A 40 -55.16 -50.75 44.82
N ASP A 41 -55.73 -51.95 44.96
CA ASP A 41 -55.31 -53.13 44.20
C ASP A 41 -55.44 -52.96 42.67
N HIS A 42 -56.45 -52.21 42.24
CA HIS A 42 -56.73 -51.93 40.82
C HIS A 42 -55.97 -50.71 40.28
N GLU A 43 -55.15 -50.04 41.09
CA GLU A 43 -54.44 -48.83 40.69
C GLU A 43 -52.97 -49.12 40.40
N LYS A 44 -52.41 -48.44 39.40
CA LYS A 44 -50.99 -48.51 39.05
C LYS A 44 -50.42 -47.11 38.90
N VAL A 45 -49.43 -46.77 39.71
CA VAL A 45 -48.67 -45.53 39.55
C VAL A 45 -47.83 -45.62 38.27
N LEU A 46 -48.07 -44.72 37.32
CA LEU A 46 -47.33 -44.63 36.06
C LEU A 46 -46.10 -43.74 36.19
N ILE A 47 -46.28 -42.55 36.75
CA ILE A 47 -45.23 -41.56 36.98
C ILE A 47 -45.17 -41.33 38.49
N GLY A 48 -44.03 -41.61 39.10
CA GLY A 48 -43.78 -41.44 40.54
C GLY A 48 -43.74 -39.96 40.95
N PRO A 49 -43.53 -39.63 42.23
CA PRO A 49 -43.63 -38.24 42.69
C PRO A 49 -42.67 -37.30 41.94
N GLU A 50 -43.21 -36.57 40.97
CA GLU A 50 -42.50 -35.56 40.18
C GLU A 50 -42.79 -34.18 40.71
N ARG A 51 -41.83 -33.26 40.55
CA ARG A 51 -42.02 -31.86 40.93
C ARG A 51 -42.94 -31.18 39.93
N MET A 52 -43.87 -30.37 40.43
CA MET A 52 -44.62 -29.43 39.62
C MET A 52 -43.67 -28.50 38.86
N LEU A 53 -44.08 -28.07 37.67
CA LEU A 53 -43.35 -27.07 36.92
C LEU A 53 -43.49 -25.71 37.59
N ILE A 54 -42.35 -25.09 37.85
CA ILE A 54 -42.24 -23.72 38.35
C ILE A 54 -41.70 -22.87 37.21
N ILE A 55 -42.48 -21.88 36.77
CA ILE A 55 -42.05 -20.92 35.74
C ILE A 55 -41.72 -19.60 36.46
N PRO A 56 -40.43 -19.22 36.57
CA PRO A 56 -40.05 -17.95 37.17
C PRO A 56 -40.58 -16.75 36.37
N PRO A 57 -40.62 -15.55 36.97
CA PRO A 57 -40.90 -14.32 36.23
C PRO A 57 -39.98 -14.19 35.00
N ARG A 58 -40.51 -13.65 33.91
CA ARG A 58 -39.83 -13.50 32.61
C ARG A 58 -39.37 -14.81 31.96
N HIS A 59 -39.95 -15.94 32.33
CA HIS A 59 -39.74 -17.23 31.67
C HIS A 59 -41.04 -17.77 31.10
N TYR A 60 -40.92 -18.75 30.21
CA TYR A 60 -42.04 -19.49 29.64
C TYR A 60 -41.66 -20.95 29.42
N CYS A 61 -42.66 -21.81 29.30
CA CYS A 61 -42.48 -23.17 28.78
C CYS A 61 -43.50 -23.46 27.68
N VAL A 62 -43.24 -24.49 26.89
CA VAL A 62 -44.13 -24.93 25.81
C VAL A 62 -44.61 -26.33 26.13
N ILE A 63 -45.93 -26.49 26.20
CA ILE A 63 -46.59 -27.76 26.51
C ILE A 63 -47.30 -28.24 25.26
N GLU A 64 -47.09 -29.50 24.92
CA GLU A 64 -47.77 -30.19 23.84
C GLU A 64 -48.93 -31.00 24.40
N ASN A 65 -50.03 -31.05 23.65
CA ASN A 65 -51.31 -31.64 24.07
C ASN A 65 -51.90 -31.02 25.34
N PRO A 66 -52.09 -29.69 25.40
CA PRO A 66 -52.54 -29.02 26.61
C PRO A 66 -53.96 -29.45 27.01
N VAL A 67 -54.25 -29.40 28.31
CA VAL A 67 -55.60 -29.65 28.83
C VAL A 67 -56.62 -28.64 28.32
N VAL A 68 -57.83 -29.11 28.04
CA VAL A 68 -58.97 -28.25 27.69
C VAL A 68 -59.50 -27.60 28.97
N ARG A 69 -59.52 -26.26 29.00
CA ARG A 69 -60.07 -25.46 30.10
C ARG A 69 -61.42 -24.85 29.71
N GLY A 70 -62.39 -24.91 30.61
CA GLY A 70 -63.70 -24.25 30.46
C GLY A 70 -63.66 -22.75 30.78
N ASN A 71 -64.83 -22.10 30.79
CA ASN A 71 -64.96 -20.65 30.98
C ASN A 71 -64.42 -20.15 32.33
N ASP A 72 -64.40 -20.98 33.37
CA ASP A 72 -63.89 -20.67 34.71
C ASP A 72 -62.50 -21.27 34.98
N SER A 73 -61.72 -21.58 33.94
CA SER A 73 -60.42 -22.26 34.03
C SER A 73 -60.47 -23.67 34.66
N GLU A 74 -61.66 -24.24 34.83
CA GLU A 74 -61.85 -25.62 35.25
C GLU A 74 -61.50 -26.60 34.13
N ILE A 75 -61.02 -27.77 34.52
CA ILE A 75 -60.53 -28.79 33.59
C ILE A 75 -61.70 -29.61 33.09
N VAL A 76 -61.80 -29.74 31.77
CA VAL A 76 -62.86 -30.53 31.14
C VAL A 76 -62.47 -32.01 31.21
N ILE A 77 -63.35 -32.80 31.82
CA ILE A 77 -63.22 -34.26 31.93
C ILE A 77 -64.19 -34.90 30.94
N ASP A 78 -63.74 -35.91 30.21
CA ASP A 78 -64.57 -36.68 29.28
C ASP A 78 -65.54 -37.62 30.02
N ALA A 79 -66.52 -38.20 29.32
CA ALA A 79 -67.56 -39.07 29.90
C ALA A 79 -67.02 -40.29 30.68
N ASN A 80 -65.77 -40.68 30.42
CA ASN A 80 -65.10 -41.78 31.09
C ASN A 80 -64.27 -41.36 32.32
N GLY A 81 -64.22 -40.07 32.67
CA GLY A 81 -63.40 -39.59 33.80
C GLY A 81 -61.95 -39.20 33.45
N GLN A 82 -61.57 -39.27 32.17
CA GLN A 82 -60.25 -38.88 31.67
C GLN A 82 -60.20 -37.38 31.37
N VAL A 83 -59.07 -36.73 31.67
CA VAL A 83 -58.86 -35.32 31.32
C VAL A 83 -58.78 -35.14 29.80
N LYS A 84 -59.55 -34.18 29.28
CA LYS A 84 -59.59 -33.88 27.84
C LYS A 84 -58.41 -33.02 27.43
N LEU A 85 -57.72 -33.40 26.35
CA LEU A 85 -56.56 -32.68 25.81
C LEU A 85 -56.85 -32.13 24.40
N PHE A 86 -56.22 -31.02 24.05
CA PHE A 86 -56.09 -30.57 22.67
C PHE A 86 -54.95 -31.31 21.98
N HIS A 87 -55.23 -32.50 21.47
CA HIS A 87 -54.23 -33.32 20.79
C HIS A 87 -53.60 -32.59 19.60
N SER A 88 -52.27 -32.66 19.50
CA SER A 88 -51.44 -32.00 18.48
C SER A 88 -51.47 -30.47 18.50
N ASP A 89 -52.01 -29.85 19.56
CA ASP A 89 -51.90 -28.41 19.80
C ASP A 89 -50.81 -28.12 20.84
N ILE A 90 -50.46 -26.84 20.93
CA ILE A 90 -49.38 -26.33 21.78
C ILE A 90 -49.92 -25.18 22.63
N GLU A 91 -49.63 -25.21 23.92
CA GLU A 91 -49.89 -24.10 24.83
C GLU A 91 -48.56 -23.53 25.34
N ILE A 92 -48.48 -22.19 25.34
CA ILE A 92 -47.35 -21.45 25.90
C ILE A 92 -47.78 -20.94 27.26
N ARG A 93 -47.15 -21.45 28.33
CA ARG A 93 -47.43 -21.03 29.70
C ARG A 93 -46.36 -20.04 30.17
N PHE A 94 -46.79 -18.94 30.75
CA PHE A 94 -45.94 -17.90 31.34
C PHE A 94 -45.86 -18.06 32.86
N SER A 95 -45.24 -17.10 33.55
CA SER A 95 -45.14 -17.08 35.01
C SER A 95 -46.51 -17.22 35.68
N GLN A 96 -46.71 -18.31 36.41
CA GLN A 96 -47.93 -18.64 37.17
C GLN A 96 -47.57 -19.54 38.36
N ASP A 97 -48.56 -19.85 39.19
CA ASP A 97 -48.36 -20.75 40.32
C ASP A 97 -47.88 -22.15 39.87
N PRO A 98 -47.09 -22.86 40.69
CA PRO A 98 -46.58 -24.18 40.34
C PRO A 98 -47.70 -25.12 39.93
N PHE A 99 -47.58 -25.74 38.75
CA PHE A 99 -48.63 -26.59 38.19
C PHE A 99 -48.09 -27.98 37.82
N PRO A 100 -48.92 -29.03 37.95
CA PRO A 100 -48.60 -30.36 37.48
C PRO A 100 -48.82 -30.49 35.98
N LEU A 101 -48.15 -31.46 35.34
CA LEU A 101 -48.53 -31.89 33.99
C LEU A 101 -49.64 -32.92 34.09
N TYR A 102 -50.69 -32.77 33.30
CA TYR A 102 -51.78 -33.75 33.27
C TYR A 102 -51.40 -34.99 32.46
N PRO A 103 -52.07 -36.14 32.68
CA PRO A 103 -51.82 -37.34 31.89
C PRO A 103 -51.99 -37.08 30.40
N GLY A 104 -50.90 -37.19 29.63
CA GLY A 104 -50.83 -36.95 28.19
C GLY A 104 -50.31 -35.57 27.78
N GLU A 105 -50.20 -34.61 28.69
CA GLU A 105 -49.42 -33.38 28.46
C GLU A 105 -47.93 -33.71 28.41
N VAL A 106 -47.22 -33.13 27.45
CA VAL A 106 -45.77 -33.32 27.31
C VAL A 106 -45.08 -31.97 27.35
N LEU A 107 -44.04 -31.84 28.18
CA LEU A 107 -43.20 -30.65 28.20
C LEU A 107 -42.30 -30.62 26.96
N ARG A 108 -42.75 -29.94 25.90
CA ARG A 108 -42.01 -29.83 24.63
C ARG A 108 -40.79 -28.93 24.75
N LYS A 109 -40.91 -27.78 25.44
CA LYS A 109 -39.77 -26.87 25.70
C LYS A 109 -39.68 -26.62 27.20
N ALA A 110 -38.53 -26.94 27.77
CA ALA A 110 -38.22 -26.64 29.17
C ALA A 110 -38.27 -25.13 29.45
N VAL A 111 -38.42 -24.78 30.72
CA VAL A 111 -38.51 -23.39 31.19
C VAL A 111 -37.34 -22.58 30.63
N SER A 112 -37.67 -21.61 29.79
CA SER A 112 -36.72 -20.78 29.04
C SER A 112 -37.02 -19.30 29.30
N PRO A 113 -36.00 -18.42 29.35
CA PRO A 113 -36.23 -16.98 29.49
C PRO A 113 -36.96 -16.43 28.25
N LEU A 114 -37.81 -15.43 28.46
CA LEU A 114 -38.40 -14.64 27.37
C LEU A 114 -37.31 -13.87 26.64
N GLN A 115 -37.46 -13.73 25.33
CA GLN A 115 -36.48 -13.05 24.50
C GLN A 115 -36.62 -11.53 24.66
N VAL A 116 -35.58 -10.88 25.18
CA VAL A 116 -35.50 -9.43 25.26
C VAL A 116 -34.85 -8.91 23.98
N VAL A 117 -35.54 -7.98 23.31
CA VAL A 117 -35.07 -7.34 22.09
C VAL A 117 -34.61 -5.93 22.45
N GLU A 118 -33.35 -5.64 22.17
CA GLU A 118 -32.72 -4.36 22.48
C GLU A 118 -33.16 -3.26 21.50
N PRO A 119 -32.96 -1.96 21.83
CA PRO A 119 -33.13 -0.87 20.85
C PRO A 119 -32.29 -1.11 19.59
N ASN A 120 -32.77 -0.65 18.42
CA ASN A 120 -32.12 -0.87 17.11
C ASN A 120 -32.03 -2.33 16.66
N ARG A 121 -32.77 -3.24 17.30
CA ARG A 121 -32.92 -4.64 16.89
C ARG A 121 -34.39 -4.98 16.76
N ALA A 122 -34.70 -5.96 15.93
CA ALA A 122 -36.05 -6.47 15.75
C ALA A 122 -36.07 -7.96 15.47
N LEU A 123 -37.15 -8.63 15.86
CA LEU A 123 -37.39 -10.02 15.47
C LEU A 123 -38.23 -10.04 14.20
N ARG A 124 -37.74 -10.72 13.17
CA ARG A 124 -38.55 -11.07 12.00
C ARG A 124 -39.43 -12.26 12.35
N LEU A 125 -40.73 -11.99 12.38
CA LEU A 125 -41.76 -12.95 12.72
C LEU A 125 -42.49 -13.38 11.43
N ARG A 126 -42.89 -14.64 11.40
CA ARG A 126 -43.71 -15.20 10.32
C ARG A 126 -44.91 -15.92 10.92
N ALA A 127 -46.11 -15.58 10.46
CA ALA A 127 -47.32 -16.29 10.84
C ALA A 127 -47.33 -17.69 10.20
N VAL A 128 -47.54 -18.73 11.01
CA VAL A 128 -47.68 -20.12 10.56
C VAL A 128 -49.16 -20.47 10.33
N LEU A 129 -50.05 -19.84 11.10
CA LEU A 129 -51.49 -20.02 11.07
C LEU A 129 -52.16 -18.64 11.07
N ASP A 130 -53.41 -18.58 10.62
CA ASP A 130 -54.22 -17.37 10.71
C ASP A 130 -54.54 -17.07 12.18
N PHE A 131 -54.34 -15.83 12.61
CA PHE A 131 -54.67 -15.41 13.97
C PHE A 131 -55.06 -13.94 14.01
N VAL A 132 -55.71 -13.53 15.09
CA VAL A 132 -56.02 -12.12 15.35
C VAL A 132 -55.01 -11.59 16.36
N ASP A 133 -54.26 -10.55 15.96
CA ASP A 133 -53.27 -9.92 16.82
C ASP A 133 -53.94 -9.09 17.95
N ASP A 134 -53.16 -8.65 18.95
CA ASP A 134 -53.67 -7.89 20.11
C ASP A 134 -54.42 -6.60 19.72
N ASN A 135 -54.11 -6.06 18.54
CA ASN A 135 -54.74 -4.87 17.97
C ASN A 135 -56.05 -5.16 17.22
N GLY A 136 -56.51 -6.42 17.21
CA GLY A 136 -57.71 -6.84 16.48
C GLY A 136 -57.52 -6.96 14.97
N GLN A 137 -56.27 -6.97 14.48
CA GLN A 137 -55.96 -7.16 13.06
C GLN A 137 -55.84 -8.65 12.74
N GLU A 138 -56.49 -9.09 11.66
CA GLU A 138 -56.34 -10.44 11.11
C GLU A 138 -54.98 -10.56 10.42
N VAL A 139 -54.14 -11.47 10.91
CA VAL A 139 -52.84 -11.81 10.33
C VAL A 139 -52.97 -13.15 9.64
N HIS A 140 -52.67 -13.20 8.34
CA HIS A 140 -52.80 -14.40 7.54
C HIS A 140 -51.53 -15.27 7.57
N ALA A 141 -51.69 -16.57 7.41
CA ALA A 141 -50.59 -17.52 7.34
C ALA A 141 -49.60 -17.16 6.22
N GLY A 142 -48.32 -17.13 6.57
CA GLY A 142 -47.22 -16.75 5.68
C GLY A 142 -46.91 -15.25 5.64
N GLU A 143 -47.69 -14.40 6.32
CA GLU A 143 -47.34 -12.98 6.49
C GLU A 143 -46.11 -12.81 7.38
N GLU A 144 -45.25 -11.86 7.01
CA GLU A 144 -44.04 -11.51 7.74
C GLU A 144 -44.18 -10.11 8.32
N PHE A 145 -43.80 -9.97 9.59
CA PHE A 145 -43.84 -8.70 10.32
C PHE A 145 -42.68 -8.62 11.31
N LEU A 146 -42.49 -7.46 11.92
CA LEU A 146 -41.39 -7.20 12.85
C LEU A 146 -41.92 -6.94 14.26
N PHE A 147 -41.20 -7.47 15.25
CA PHE A 147 -41.28 -6.99 16.62
C PHE A 147 -40.08 -6.08 16.88
N GLU A 148 -40.30 -4.77 16.87
CA GLU A 148 -39.26 -3.76 17.09
C GLU A 148 -38.93 -3.60 18.59
N GLY A 149 -37.64 -3.58 18.95
CA GLY A 149 -37.21 -3.27 20.31
C GLY A 149 -37.24 -1.76 20.62
N PRO A 150 -37.14 -1.36 21.91
CA PRO A 150 -36.93 -2.20 23.08
C PRO A 150 -38.21 -2.86 23.60
N GLY A 151 -38.18 -4.17 23.80
CA GLY A 151 -39.34 -4.91 24.30
C GLY A 151 -39.00 -6.35 24.66
N THR A 152 -39.84 -6.98 25.49
CA THR A 152 -39.78 -8.43 25.73
C THR A 152 -40.77 -9.10 24.80
N TYR A 153 -40.29 -9.98 23.92
CA TYR A 153 -41.14 -10.73 23.01
C TYR A 153 -41.83 -11.87 23.77
N PHE A 154 -43.16 -11.90 23.70
CA PHE A 154 -44.00 -12.97 24.23
C PHE A 154 -44.32 -13.95 23.09
N PRO A 155 -43.77 -15.17 23.11
CA PRO A 155 -44.00 -16.13 22.03
C PRO A 155 -45.47 -16.53 21.92
N ARG A 156 -45.95 -16.64 20.69
CA ARG A 156 -47.29 -17.15 20.34
C ARG A 156 -47.16 -18.49 19.62
N LYS A 157 -48.19 -19.33 19.68
CA LYS A 157 -48.15 -20.64 19.01
C LYS A 157 -48.30 -20.52 17.50
N GLU A 158 -48.96 -19.46 17.05
CA GLU A 158 -49.26 -19.16 15.64
C GLU A 158 -48.07 -18.46 14.94
N VAL A 159 -47.08 -17.98 15.70
CA VAL A 159 -45.98 -17.15 15.19
C VAL A 159 -44.64 -17.84 15.35
N HIS A 160 -43.88 -17.88 14.26
CA HIS A 160 -42.51 -18.39 14.23
C HIS A 160 -41.51 -17.23 14.16
N VAL A 161 -40.49 -17.26 15.01
CA VAL A 161 -39.35 -16.33 14.95
C VAL A 161 -38.37 -16.84 13.89
N ASP A 162 -38.24 -16.14 12.76
CA ASP A 162 -37.32 -16.52 11.68
C ASP A 162 -35.88 -16.15 12.03
N ARG A 163 -35.64 -14.86 12.32
CA ARG A 163 -34.32 -14.33 12.67
C ARG A 163 -34.41 -13.00 13.38
N GLU A 164 -33.31 -12.60 13.99
CA GLU A 164 -33.13 -11.24 14.50
C GLU A 164 -32.47 -10.35 13.44
N ILE A 165 -32.96 -9.12 13.30
CA ILE A 165 -32.48 -8.08 12.39
C ILE A 165 -31.89 -6.95 13.23
N GLN A 166 -30.73 -6.44 12.81
CA GLN A 166 -30.11 -5.26 13.39
C GLN A 166 -30.29 -4.07 12.45
N ALA A 167 -30.44 -2.87 13.01
CA ALA A 167 -30.52 -1.65 12.22
C ALA A 167 -29.17 -1.33 11.57
N ASN A 168 -29.21 -0.87 10.32
CA ASN A 168 -28.05 -0.38 9.59
C ASN A 168 -27.72 1.04 10.04
N ILE A 169 -26.48 1.29 10.47
CA ILE A 169 -26.03 2.63 10.89
C ILE A 169 -25.58 3.40 9.65
N LEU A 170 -26.30 4.46 9.30
CA LEU A 170 -25.98 5.37 8.20
C LEU A 170 -25.24 6.59 8.73
N LYS A 171 -24.04 6.81 8.20
CA LYS A 171 -23.22 7.99 8.50
C LYS A 171 -23.68 9.19 7.68
N PRO A 172 -23.25 10.42 8.04
CA PRO A 172 -23.35 11.56 7.13
C PRO A 172 -22.74 11.21 5.76
N ASN A 173 -23.38 11.66 4.68
CA ASN A 173 -22.97 11.40 3.29
C ASN A 173 -23.08 9.93 2.84
N GLU A 174 -23.88 9.11 3.54
CA GLU A 174 -24.25 7.76 3.14
C GLU A 174 -25.77 7.65 2.99
N ALA A 175 -26.21 6.80 2.07
CA ALA A 175 -27.60 6.45 1.87
C ALA A 175 -27.76 4.94 1.78
N ILE A 176 -28.89 4.41 2.22
CA ILE A 176 -29.21 2.99 2.04
C ILE A 176 -30.11 2.81 0.83
N ARG A 177 -29.71 1.91 -0.07
CA ARG A 177 -30.51 1.47 -1.21
C ARG A 177 -31.35 0.28 -0.80
N LEU A 178 -32.66 0.46 -0.89
CA LEU A 178 -33.66 -0.54 -0.55
C LEU A 178 -34.36 -1.02 -1.81
N ARG A 179 -34.84 -2.26 -1.75
CA ARG A 179 -35.71 -2.87 -2.75
C ARG A 179 -36.95 -3.43 -2.09
N ALA A 180 -38.12 -3.17 -2.66
CA ALA A 180 -39.38 -3.74 -2.18
C ALA A 180 -39.52 -5.21 -2.62
N LYS A 181 -39.68 -6.13 -1.67
CA LYS A 181 -39.96 -7.55 -1.99
C LYS A 181 -41.39 -7.79 -2.46
N LYS A 182 -42.33 -6.99 -1.97
CA LYS A 182 -43.75 -7.02 -2.29
C LYS A 182 -44.26 -5.59 -2.37
N LYS A 183 -45.46 -5.41 -2.93
CA LYS A 183 -46.15 -4.11 -2.84
C LYS A 183 -46.30 -3.74 -1.36
N MET A 184 -45.74 -2.59 -1.00
CA MET A 184 -45.70 -2.12 0.39
C MET A 184 -45.74 -0.60 0.45
N ILE A 185 -45.93 -0.07 1.65
CA ILE A 185 -45.79 1.35 1.93
C ILE A 185 -44.47 1.52 2.67
N ASP A 186 -43.58 2.36 2.14
CA ASP A 186 -42.30 2.65 2.79
C ASP A 186 -42.46 3.48 4.06
N ARG A 187 -41.36 3.65 4.82
CA ARG A 187 -41.38 4.40 6.08
C ARG A 187 -41.72 5.89 5.93
N ASN A 188 -41.64 6.43 4.72
CA ASN A 188 -41.99 7.81 4.39
C ASN A 188 -43.44 7.95 3.89
N GLY A 189 -44.20 6.84 3.87
CA GLY A 189 -45.60 6.83 3.43
C GLY A 189 -45.78 6.74 1.91
N ILE A 190 -44.73 6.42 1.15
CA ILE A 190 -44.79 6.28 -0.31
C ILE A 190 -45.10 4.82 -0.66
N GLU A 191 -46.09 4.61 -1.52
CA GLU A 191 -46.38 3.28 -2.07
C GLU A 191 -45.24 2.83 -2.99
N ARG A 192 -44.73 1.61 -2.74
CA ARG A 192 -43.67 0.97 -3.51
C ARG A 192 -44.19 -0.27 -4.19
N GLU A 193 -43.93 -0.39 -5.48
CA GLU A 193 -44.26 -1.58 -6.25
C GLU A 193 -43.21 -2.69 -6.02
N ALA A 194 -43.58 -3.95 -6.28
CA ALA A 194 -42.67 -5.07 -6.09
C ALA A 194 -41.45 -4.95 -7.03
N GLY A 195 -40.25 -5.04 -6.46
CA GLY A 195 -38.98 -4.86 -7.17
C GLY A 195 -38.54 -3.40 -7.36
N GLU A 196 -39.34 -2.42 -6.93
CA GLU A 196 -38.94 -1.02 -6.95
C GLU A 196 -37.77 -0.78 -5.99
N GLU A 197 -36.84 0.09 -6.40
CA GLU A 197 -35.68 0.48 -5.60
C GLU A 197 -35.70 1.98 -5.31
N TRP A 198 -35.30 2.36 -4.10
CA TRP A 198 -35.20 3.75 -3.64
C TRP A 198 -34.07 3.93 -2.63
N LEU A 199 -33.72 5.19 -2.33
CA LEU A 199 -32.71 5.55 -1.34
C LEU A 199 -33.34 6.18 -0.09
N ILE A 200 -32.72 5.93 1.06
CA ILE A 200 -32.99 6.63 2.31
C ILE A 200 -31.70 7.26 2.81
N GLN A 201 -31.74 8.58 3.05
CA GLN A 201 -30.59 9.42 3.43
C GLN A 201 -30.63 9.85 4.91
N MET A 202 -31.43 9.19 5.74
CA MET A 202 -31.56 9.54 7.16
C MET A 202 -30.29 9.10 7.92
N VAL A 203 -29.57 10.06 8.50
CA VAL A 203 -28.41 9.78 9.34
C VAL A 203 -28.88 9.13 10.65
N GLY A 204 -28.25 8.03 11.03
CA GLY A 204 -28.62 7.26 12.23
C GLY A 204 -28.88 5.78 11.93
N SER A 205 -29.53 5.10 12.87
CA SER A 205 -29.92 3.70 12.72
C SER A 205 -31.19 3.59 11.86
N TYR A 206 -31.08 2.91 10.73
CA TYR A 206 -32.21 2.54 9.89
C TYR A 206 -32.51 1.05 10.03
N LEU A 207 -33.67 0.72 10.59
CA LEU A 207 -34.14 -0.65 10.71
C LEU A 207 -35.04 -0.97 9.49
N PRO A 208 -34.64 -1.91 8.61
CA PRO A 208 -35.46 -2.29 7.46
C PRO A 208 -36.74 -2.99 7.89
N SER A 209 -37.85 -2.68 7.23
CA SER A 209 -39.14 -3.37 7.38
C SER A 209 -39.09 -4.82 6.88
N ALA A 210 -40.10 -5.63 7.19
CA ALA A 210 -40.14 -7.06 6.83
C ALA A 210 -39.99 -7.30 5.32
N TYR A 211 -40.55 -6.40 4.50
CA TYR A 211 -40.55 -6.48 3.04
C TYR A 211 -39.52 -5.56 2.37
N GLU A 212 -38.72 -4.83 3.14
CA GLU A 212 -37.61 -4.05 2.63
C GLU A 212 -36.36 -4.93 2.56
N GLU A 213 -35.78 -5.03 1.38
CA GLU A 213 -34.50 -5.68 1.17
C GLU A 213 -33.40 -4.63 1.06
N VAL A 214 -32.41 -4.71 1.95
CA VAL A 214 -31.21 -3.86 1.87
C VAL A 214 -30.33 -4.36 0.72
N VAL A 215 -30.20 -3.56 -0.32
CA VAL A 215 -29.37 -3.89 -1.50
C VAL A 215 -27.92 -3.49 -1.25
N SER A 216 -27.69 -2.22 -0.89
CA SER A 216 -26.33 -1.68 -0.65
C SER A 216 -26.38 -0.35 0.09
N ILE A 217 -25.23 0.08 0.62
CA ILE A 217 -25.01 1.44 1.14
C ILE A 217 -24.28 2.24 0.05
N VAL A 218 -24.87 3.35 -0.38
CA VAL A 218 -24.34 4.26 -1.40
C VAL A 218 -23.66 5.43 -0.69
N LYS A 219 -22.41 5.71 -1.08
CA LYS A 219 -21.64 6.84 -0.55
C LYS A 219 -21.77 8.05 -1.46
N ALA A 220 -21.75 9.24 -0.87
CA ALA A 220 -21.70 10.48 -1.62
C ALA A 220 -20.33 10.65 -2.32
N TYR A 221 -20.36 11.21 -3.51
CA TYR A 221 -19.20 11.76 -4.18
C TYR A 221 -18.93 13.16 -3.67
N VAL A 222 -17.70 13.43 -3.26
CA VAL A 222 -17.25 14.77 -2.87
C VAL A 222 -16.88 15.54 -4.14
N LEU A 223 -17.61 16.61 -4.42
CA LEU A 223 -17.38 17.49 -5.56
C LEU A 223 -16.46 18.62 -5.14
N THR A 224 -15.64 19.07 -6.09
CA THR A 224 -14.70 20.19 -5.88
C THR A 224 -14.69 21.04 -7.15
N ASP A 225 -14.16 22.25 -7.08
CA ASP A 225 -14.00 23.12 -8.26
C ASP A 225 -13.13 22.49 -9.36
N LYS A 226 -12.43 21.40 -9.05
CA LYS A 226 -11.59 20.65 -9.98
C LYS A 226 -12.26 19.40 -10.57
N LYS A 227 -13.40 18.98 -10.04
CA LYS A 227 -14.07 17.71 -10.41
C LYS A 227 -15.58 17.91 -10.49
N ALA A 228 -16.15 17.62 -11.64
CA ALA A 228 -17.58 17.51 -11.85
C ALA A 228 -17.99 16.04 -12.01
N LEU A 229 -19.21 15.69 -11.62
CA LEU A 229 -19.73 14.33 -11.74
C LEU A 229 -20.60 14.20 -12.98
N HIS A 230 -20.26 13.27 -13.88
CA HIS A 230 -21.03 12.98 -15.09
C HIS A 230 -22.05 11.89 -14.82
N ILE A 231 -23.32 12.25 -14.97
CA ILE A 231 -24.46 11.40 -14.65
C ILE A 231 -25.30 11.18 -15.90
N ARG A 232 -25.87 9.97 -16.01
CA ARG A 232 -26.86 9.56 -17.00
C ARG A 232 -28.15 9.12 -16.32
N ALA A 233 -29.29 9.55 -16.85
CA ALA A 233 -30.61 9.12 -16.36
C ALA A 233 -31.00 7.74 -16.95
N LEU A 234 -31.27 6.77 -16.08
CA LEU A 234 -31.76 5.42 -16.45
C LEU A 234 -33.25 5.40 -16.79
N ARG A 235 -34.02 6.39 -16.35
CA ARG A 235 -35.45 6.57 -16.67
C ARG A 235 -35.82 8.04 -16.61
N THR A 236 -37.01 8.40 -17.05
CA THR A 236 -37.51 9.78 -16.88
C THR A 236 -37.94 9.99 -15.44
N PHE A 237 -37.30 10.91 -14.72
CA PHE A 237 -37.60 11.24 -13.33
C PHE A 237 -37.29 12.73 -13.04
N VAL A 238 -37.54 13.16 -11.81
CA VAL A 238 -37.21 14.51 -11.33
C VAL A 238 -36.06 14.37 -10.35
N ASP A 239 -34.95 15.06 -10.63
CA ASP A 239 -33.74 15.00 -9.80
C ASP A 239 -33.90 15.76 -8.46
N ILE A 240 -32.90 15.64 -7.58
CA ILE A 240 -32.87 16.33 -6.28
C ILE A 240 -32.93 17.87 -6.42
N PHE A 241 -32.48 18.40 -7.57
CA PHE A 241 -32.51 19.81 -7.92
C PHE A 241 -33.85 20.25 -8.55
N LYS A 242 -34.87 19.38 -8.55
CA LYS A 242 -36.20 19.59 -9.12
C LYS A 242 -36.21 19.85 -10.63
N ARG A 243 -35.20 19.36 -11.36
CA ARG A 243 -35.15 19.38 -12.82
C ARG A 243 -35.66 18.06 -13.37
N LYS A 244 -36.48 18.14 -14.41
CA LYS A 244 -36.99 16.95 -15.10
C LYS A 244 -35.91 16.41 -16.03
N ARG A 245 -35.46 15.18 -15.78
CA ARG A 245 -34.47 14.46 -16.60
C ARG A 245 -35.16 13.43 -17.46
N LEU A 246 -34.84 13.40 -18.75
CA LEU A 246 -35.36 12.39 -19.67
C LEU A 246 -34.49 11.13 -19.65
N HIS A 247 -35.08 9.98 -19.95
CA HIS A 247 -34.32 8.74 -20.12
C HIS A 247 -33.16 8.91 -21.13
N GLY A 248 -31.95 8.52 -20.73
CA GLY A 248 -30.73 8.63 -21.52
C GLY A 248 -30.11 10.04 -21.57
N GLU A 249 -30.72 11.04 -20.92
CA GLU A 249 -30.11 12.37 -20.80
C GLU A 249 -28.86 12.30 -19.92
N GLU A 250 -27.81 13.02 -20.31
CA GLU A 250 -26.55 13.11 -19.58
C GLU A 250 -26.28 14.56 -19.16
N TRP A 251 -25.77 14.75 -17.94
CA TRP A 251 -25.41 16.07 -17.43
C TRP A 251 -24.24 16.01 -16.45
N LEU A 252 -23.71 17.19 -16.10
CA LEU A 252 -22.72 17.35 -15.05
C LEU A 252 -23.34 17.93 -13.79
N VAL A 253 -22.90 17.44 -12.63
CA VAL A 253 -23.16 18.06 -11.32
C VAL A 253 -21.88 18.76 -10.86
N TYR A 254 -22.01 20.04 -10.49
CA TYR A 254 -20.89 20.88 -10.08
C TYR A 254 -20.85 21.03 -8.56
N ALA A 255 -19.68 21.41 -8.03
CA ALA A 255 -19.52 21.75 -6.62
C ALA A 255 -20.43 22.92 -6.17
N ASN A 256 -20.78 23.82 -7.09
CA ASN A 256 -21.73 24.92 -6.83
C ASN A 256 -23.17 24.45 -6.58
N ASP A 257 -23.54 23.28 -7.11
CA ASP A 257 -24.88 22.72 -6.92
C ASP A 257 -24.95 21.97 -5.58
N ALA A 258 -23.92 21.16 -5.28
CA ALA A 258 -23.78 20.45 -4.01
C ALA A 258 -22.30 20.12 -3.72
N GLU A 259 -21.85 20.28 -2.46
CA GLU A 259 -20.49 19.86 -2.04
C GLU A 259 -20.33 18.33 -2.08
N THR A 260 -21.40 17.61 -1.75
CA THR A 260 -21.46 16.16 -1.79
C THR A 260 -22.71 15.71 -2.51
N TYR A 261 -22.56 14.76 -3.44
CA TYR A 261 -23.68 14.26 -4.25
C TYR A 261 -23.82 12.76 -4.12
N ILE A 262 -25.00 12.29 -3.70
CA ILE A 262 -25.35 10.87 -3.65
C ILE A 262 -26.17 10.57 -4.91
N PRO A 263 -25.66 9.75 -5.84
CA PRO A 263 -26.41 9.37 -7.03
C PRO A 263 -27.70 8.64 -6.66
N ASP A 264 -28.81 9.07 -7.24
CA ASP A 264 -30.10 8.41 -7.03
C ASP A 264 -30.18 7.05 -7.74
N VAL A 265 -31.21 6.25 -7.44
CA VAL A 265 -31.42 4.91 -8.05
C VAL A 265 -31.55 4.99 -9.57
N TYR A 266 -32.09 6.10 -10.08
CA TYR A 266 -32.29 6.33 -11.51
C TYR A 266 -31.14 7.07 -12.17
N GLU A 267 -30.06 7.31 -11.43
CA GLU A 267 -28.87 8.00 -11.88
C GLU A 267 -27.71 7.00 -11.96
N GLU A 268 -27.07 6.98 -13.12
CA GLU A 268 -25.86 6.21 -13.34
C GLU A 268 -24.68 7.18 -13.43
N VAL A 269 -23.68 6.99 -12.58
CA VAL A 269 -22.43 7.73 -12.68
C VAL A 269 -21.63 7.16 -13.85
N VAL A 270 -21.46 7.95 -14.90
CA VAL A 270 -20.69 7.57 -16.09
C VAL A 270 -19.21 7.81 -15.88
N ASP A 271 -18.84 9.00 -15.41
CA ASP A 271 -17.44 9.39 -15.20
C ASP A 271 -17.29 10.56 -14.20
N ILE A 272 -16.06 10.85 -13.78
CA ILE A 272 -15.69 12.03 -13.01
C ILE A 272 -14.85 12.94 -13.90
N VAL A 273 -15.45 14.04 -14.36
CA VAL A 273 -14.83 14.94 -15.34
C VAL A 273 -13.92 15.95 -14.64
N PRO A 274 -12.62 15.96 -14.96
CA PRO A 274 -11.70 16.96 -14.42
C PRO A 274 -11.94 18.33 -15.07
N VAL A 275 -11.68 19.40 -14.32
CA VAL A 275 -11.71 20.75 -14.86
C VAL A 275 -10.62 20.94 -15.90
N THR A 276 -10.97 21.52 -17.04
CA THR A 276 -10.02 21.96 -18.05
C THR A 276 -9.62 23.39 -17.73
N VAL A 277 -8.31 23.60 -17.53
CA VAL A 277 -7.72 24.92 -17.31
C VAL A 277 -6.90 25.26 -18.54
N LEU A 278 -7.24 26.37 -19.18
CA LEU A 278 -6.42 27.00 -20.21
C LEU A 278 -5.66 28.18 -19.63
N HIS A 279 -4.38 28.23 -19.92
CA HIS A 279 -3.52 29.39 -19.65
C HIS A 279 -3.61 30.44 -20.75
N SER A 280 -3.08 31.64 -20.51
CA SER A 280 -3.09 32.77 -21.45
C SER A 280 -2.48 32.45 -22.83
N LEU A 281 -1.45 31.60 -22.86
CA LEU A 281 -0.77 31.13 -24.07
C LEU A 281 -1.27 29.77 -24.57
N GLN A 282 -2.49 29.39 -24.21
CA GLN A 282 -3.11 28.14 -24.68
C GLN A 282 -4.46 28.40 -25.33
N TYR A 283 -4.84 27.50 -26.24
CA TYR A 283 -6.16 27.45 -26.83
C TYR A 283 -6.57 25.99 -27.08
N CYS A 284 -7.87 25.73 -27.23
CA CYS A 284 -8.35 24.42 -27.61
C CYS A 284 -9.57 24.54 -28.53
N ILE A 285 -9.78 23.51 -29.35
CA ILE A 285 -10.94 23.43 -30.24
C ILE A 285 -11.82 22.29 -29.72
N ILE A 286 -13.05 22.64 -29.34
CA ILE A 286 -14.08 21.71 -28.89
C ILE A 286 -14.93 21.31 -30.09
N ILE A 287 -15.07 20.01 -30.32
CA ILE A 287 -15.98 19.40 -31.30
C ILE A 287 -17.31 19.12 -30.61
N ASP A 288 -18.40 19.32 -31.34
CA ASP A 288 -19.78 19.12 -30.92
C ASP A 288 -20.17 19.95 -29.69
N PRO A 289 -19.86 21.26 -29.66
CA PRO A 289 -20.08 22.10 -28.49
C PRO A 289 -21.56 22.10 -28.10
N VAL A 290 -21.83 22.03 -26.79
CA VAL A 290 -23.20 22.06 -26.27
C VAL A 290 -23.73 23.49 -26.33
N GLY A 291 -24.87 23.66 -27.02
CA GLY A 291 -25.54 24.97 -27.12
C GLY A 291 -26.32 25.34 -25.85
N SER A 292 -26.91 26.54 -25.85
CA SER A 292 -27.84 27.02 -24.81
C SER A 292 -29.03 26.07 -24.57
N ASN A 293 -29.34 25.22 -25.55
CA ASN A 293 -30.44 24.27 -25.51
C ASN A 293 -30.06 22.96 -24.80
N GLY A 294 -28.85 22.85 -24.24
CA GLY A 294 -28.37 21.68 -23.51
C GLY A 294 -28.09 20.47 -24.39
N LYS A 295 -28.01 20.64 -25.72
CA LYS A 295 -27.73 19.56 -26.69
C LYS A 295 -26.43 19.82 -27.46
N PRO A 296 -25.64 18.77 -27.76
CA PRO A 296 -24.41 18.88 -28.55
C PRO A 296 -24.74 19.25 -30.00
N GLN A 297 -24.01 20.22 -30.55
CA GLN A 297 -24.17 20.66 -31.94
C GLN A 297 -23.25 19.84 -32.86
N LEU A 298 -23.75 18.68 -33.30
CA LEU A 298 -22.97 17.72 -34.10
C LEU A 298 -22.34 18.37 -35.35
N GLY A 299 -21.04 18.14 -35.54
CA GLY A 299 -20.22 18.61 -36.65
C GLY A 299 -19.67 20.04 -36.50
N LYS A 300 -20.10 20.80 -35.48
CA LYS A 300 -19.57 22.14 -35.24
C LYS A 300 -18.32 22.11 -34.37
N LYS A 301 -17.49 23.14 -34.54
CA LYS A 301 -16.28 23.38 -33.75
C LYS A 301 -16.42 24.70 -33.00
N LYS A 302 -15.92 24.76 -31.78
CA LYS A 302 -15.84 25.98 -30.96
C LYS A 302 -14.40 26.19 -30.53
N LEU A 303 -13.84 27.32 -30.92
CA LEU A 303 -12.52 27.76 -30.46
C LEU A 303 -12.67 28.41 -29.09
N VAL A 304 -11.94 27.90 -28.10
CA VAL A 304 -11.80 28.51 -26.77
C VAL A 304 -10.35 28.98 -26.63
N LYS A 305 -10.16 30.26 -26.33
CA LYS A 305 -8.84 30.90 -26.25
C LYS A 305 -8.74 31.77 -24.98
N GLY A 306 -7.52 31.92 -24.49
CA GLY A 306 -7.22 32.73 -23.30
C GLY A 306 -7.45 31.99 -21.99
N GLU A 307 -7.25 32.69 -20.88
CA GLU A 307 -7.44 32.13 -19.53
C GLU A 307 -8.89 31.74 -19.31
N ALA A 308 -9.15 30.43 -19.32
CA ALA A 308 -10.48 29.88 -19.21
C ALA A 308 -10.44 28.62 -18.34
N ILE A 309 -11.43 28.50 -17.46
CA ILE A 309 -11.62 27.34 -16.59
C ILE A 309 -13.03 26.83 -16.86
N PHE A 310 -13.14 25.61 -17.39
CA PHE A 310 -14.43 25.00 -17.70
C PHE A 310 -14.37 23.47 -17.67
N PHE A 311 -15.54 22.84 -17.63
CA PHE A 311 -15.68 21.40 -17.78
C PHE A 311 -16.21 21.08 -19.17
N LEU A 312 -15.68 20.04 -19.82
CA LEU A 312 -16.25 19.51 -21.06
C LEU A 312 -17.63 18.94 -20.77
N GLN A 313 -18.63 19.43 -21.50
CA GLN A 313 -19.99 18.93 -21.35
C GLN A 313 -20.13 17.51 -21.95
N PRO A 314 -21.15 16.74 -21.54
CA PRO A 314 -21.42 15.43 -22.13
C PRO A 314 -21.64 15.54 -23.65
N GLY A 315 -20.84 14.79 -24.40
CA GLY A 315 -20.81 14.83 -25.87
C GLY A 315 -19.72 15.73 -26.48
N GLU A 316 -19.13 16.63 -25.70
CA GLU A 316 -18.01 17.46 -26.18
C GLU A 316 -16.69 16.68 -26.20
N LYS A 317 -15.88 16.93 -27.22
CA LYS A 317 -14.55 16.32 -27.34
C LYS A 317 -13.54 17.35 -27.79
N PHE A 318 -12.28 17.20 -27.38
CA PHE A 318 -11.21 17.99 -27.98
C PHE A 318 -10.90 17.48 -29.39
N ALA A 319 -10.64 18.40 -30.32
CA ALA A 319 -10.14 18.05 -31.64
C ALA A 319 -8.70 17.53 -31.56
N ASN A 320 -7.79 18.37 -31.04
CA ASN A 320 -6.36 18.09 -30.94
C ASN A 320 -5.83 18.38 -29.51
N GLY A 321 -6.66 18.15 -28.48
CA GLY A 321 -6.33 18.50 -27.10
C GLY A 321 -6.20 20.01 -26.83
N ILE A 322 -5.49 20.34 -25.75
CA ILE A 322 -5.04 21.70 -25.43
C ILE A 322 -3.78 21.97 -26.26
N GLN A 323 -3.79 23.06 -27.03
CA GLN A 323 -2.69 23.48 -27.89
C GLN A 323 -2.09 24.77 -27.36
N ASP A 324 -0.78 24.94 -27.54
CA ASP A 324 -0.11 26.19 -27.23
C ASP A 324 -0.28 27.17 -28.38
N VAL A 325 -0.43 28.45 -28.03
CA VAL A 325 -0.51 29.57 -28.97
C VAL A 325 0.81 29.67 -29.74
N TYR A 326 0.75 29.97 -31.04
CA TYR A 326 1.96 30.16 -31.83
C TYR A 326 2.59 31.51 -31.52
N VAL A 327 3.61 31.51 -30.66
CA VAL A 327 4.45 32.67 -30.38
C VAL A 327 5.48 32.79 -31.48
N LEU A 328 5.38 33.82 -32.32
CA LEU A 328 6.33 34.09 -33.40
C LEU A 328 7.34 35.14 -32.98
N GLU A 329 8.62 34.79 -33.11
CA GLU A 329 9.76 35.70 -32.94
C GLU A 329 9.91 36.62 -34.18
N GLU A 330 10.73 37.68 -34.08
CA GLU A 330 10.95 38.62 -35.20
C GLU A 330 11.50 37.95 -36.46
N ASP A 331 12.19 36.83 -36.31
CA ASP A 331 12.86 36.08 -37.37
C ASP A 331 12.04 34.88 -37.86
N GLU A 332 10.80 34.75 -37.42
CA GLU A 332 9.91 33.64 -37.75
C GLU A 332 8.63 34.09 -38.49
N GLY A 333 8.07 33.15 -39.25
CA GLY A 333 6.77 33.34 -39.89
C GLY A 333 6.00 32.03 -40.06
N LEU A 334 4.67 32.13 -40.05
CA LEU A 334 3.77 31.02 -40.31
C LEU A 334 3.15 31.17 -41.68
N ILE A 335 3.17 30.09 -42.45
CA ILE A 335 2.38 29.96 -43.67
C ILE A 335 1.05 29.33 -43.31
N LEU A 336 -0.01 30.04 -43.68
CA LEU A 336 -1.39 29.67 -43.43
C LEU A 336 -2.07 29.32 -44.75
N ARG A 337 -3.00 28.37 -44.68
CA ARG A 337 -3.87 27.97 -45.79
C ARG A 337 -5.32 28.12 -45.34
N CYS A 338 -6.12 28.78 -46.15
CA CYS A 338 -7.57 28.83 -45.94
C CYS A 338 -8.21 27.50 -46.34
N ILE A 339 -8.98 26.87 -45.46
CA ILE A 339 -9.81 25.70 -45.80
C ILE A 339 -11.20 26.17 -46.25
N GLU A 340 -11.80 27.08 -45.49
CA GLU A 340 -13.13 27.64 -45.76
C GLU A 340 -13.02 29.16 -45.96
N ALA A 341 -13.95 29.75 -46.71
CA ALA A 341 -13.92 31.19 -46.96
C ALA A 341 -14.12 31.95 -45.65
N PHE A 342 -13.11 32.73 -45.25
CA PHE A 342 -13.10 33.45 -43.98
C PHE A 342 -12.56 34.88 -44.17
N SER A 343 -13.13 35.82 -43.43
CA SER A 343 -12.71 37.22 -43.38
C SER A 343 -12.00 37.51 -42.06
N GLU A 344 -10.72 37.89 -42.14
CA GLU A 344 -9.98 38.31 -40.95
C GLU A 344 -10.46 39.69 -40.44
N GLU A 345 -10.22 40.02 -39.18
CA GLU A 345 -10.61 41.28 -38.50
C GLU A 345 -10.14 42.58 -39.22
N LYS A 346 -9.31 42.48 -40.27
CA LYS A 346 -8.80 43.59 -41.10
C LYS A 346 -9.36 43.62 -42.54
N ASN A 347 -10.55 43.07 -42.80
CA ASN A 347 -11.22 43.07 -44.12
C ASN A 347 -10.43 42.39 -45.26
N VAL A 348 -9.48 41.51 -44.93
CA VAL A 348 -8.84 40.65 -45.94
C VAL A 348 -9.68 39.39 -46.07
N ILE A 349 -10.26 39.20 -47.26
CA ILE A 349 -11.06 38.02 -47.59
C ILE A 349 -10.10 36.96 -48.14
N HIS A 350 -10.05 35.81 -47.48
CA HIS A 350 -9.28 34.66 -47.94
C HIS A 350 -10.22 33.62 -48.54
N ASN A 351 -9.97 33.28 -49.81
CA ASN A 351 -10.70 32.22 -50.47
C ASN A 351 -10.12 30.85 -50.09
N PRO A 352 -10.92 29.77 -50.15
CA PRO A 352 -10.43 28.41 -49.96
C PRO A 352 -9.20 28.13 -50.83
N GLY A 353 -8.11 27.68 -50.22
CA GLY A 353 -6.83 27.40 -50.88
C GLY A 353 -5.84 28.56 -50.95
N ASP A 354 -6.23 29.78 -50.56
CA ASP A 354 -5.30 30.91 -50.49
C ASP A 354 -4.20 30.64 -49.46
N LEU A 355 -2.96 30.97 -49.84
CA LEU A 355 -1.75 30.84 -49.02
C LEU A 355 -1.20 32.23 -48.71
N TRP A 356 -0.97 32.52 -47.44
CA TRP A 356 -0.33 33.75 -47.00
C TRP A 356 0.58 33.49 -45.81
N MET A 357 1.47 34.43 -45.52
CA MET A 357 2.42 34.33 -44.41
C MET A 357 2.20 35.45 -43.40
N ILE A 358 2.14 35.08 -42.13
CA ILE A 358 2.20 36.02 -40.99
C ILE A 358 3.63 36.02 -40.45
N ARG A 359 4.19 37.21 -40.20
CA ARG A 359 5.53 37.40 -39.63
C ARG A 359 5.42 37.85 -38.17
N GLY A 360 6.39 37.45 -37.35
CA GLY A 360 6.50 37.96 -35.98
C GLY A 360 7.03 39.40 -35.91
N PRO A 361 7.14 39.99 -34.71
CA PRO A 361 6.84 39.38 -33.42
C PRO A 361 5.33 39.48 -33.08
N ARG A 362 4.63 38.35 -32.97
CA ARG A 362 3.19 38.31 -32.62
C ARG A 362 2.74 36.91 -32.19
N ASP A 363 1.79 36.86 -31.26
CA ASP A 363 1.07 35.64 -30.90
C ASP A 363 -0.08 35.37 -31.86
N TYR A 364 -0.12 34.16 -32.42
CA TYR A 364 -1.12 33.76 -33.40
C TYR A 364 -1.89 32.51 -32.95
N ILE A 365 -3.22 32.59 -33.05
CA ILE A 365 -4.13 31.48 -32.80
C ILE A 365 -4.87 31.22 -34.11
N PRO A 366 -4.77 30.02 -34.71
CA PRO A 366 -5.48 29.72 -35.94
C PRO A 366 -6.98 29.74 -35.71
N ALA A 367 -7.70 30.38 -36.63
CA ALA A 367 -9.15 30.30 -36.71
C ALA A 367 -9.60 28.89 -37.12
N ILE A 368 -10.90 28.58 -37.00
CA ILE A 368 -11.42 27.23 -37.28
C ILE A 368 -11.26 26.89 -38.77
N GLU A 369 -11.36 27.91 -39.62
CA GLU A 369 -11.33 27.87 -41.08
C GLU A 369 -9.89 27.87 -41.64
N VAL A 370 -8.88 28.08 -40.79
CA VAL A 370 -7.49 28.30 -41.21
C VAL A 370 -6.58 27.19 -40.68
N GLU A 371 -5.73 26.68 -41.55
CA GLU A 371 -4.75 25.65 -41.23
C GLU A 371 -3.32 26.20 -41.30
N VAL A 372 -2.50 25.83 -40.33
CA VAL A 372 -1.06 26.15 -40.33
C VAL A 372 -0.33 25.11 -41.17
N VAL A 373 0.22 25.52 -42.31
CA VAL A 373 0.92 24.62 -43.24
C VAL A 373 2.38 24.43 -42.85
N ASN A 374 3.08 25.53 -42.54
CA ASN A 374 4.51 25.46 -42.26
C ASN A 374 4.97 26.63 -41.38
N ARG A 375 5.89 26.36 -40.46
CA ARG A 375 6.61 27.37 -39.68
C ARG A 375 7.99 27.57 -40.30
N ARG A 376 8.27 28.79 -40.73
CA ARG A 376 9.54 29.15 -41.36
C ARG A 376 10.34 30.02 -40.42
N LYS A 377 11.65 29.75 -40.40
CA LYS A 377 12.64 30.56 -39.70
C LYS A 377 13.54 31.24 -40.73
N SER A 378 14.01 32.43 -40.39
CA SER A 378 14.97 33.14 -41.21
C SER A 378 16.28 32.34 -41.28
N ILE A 379 16.93 32.36 -42.43
CA ILE A 379 18.21 31.69 -42.65
C ILE A 379 19.30 32.76 -42.48
N PRO A 380 20.14 32.69 -41.44
CA PRO A 380 21.25 33.63 -41.28
C PRO A 380 22.30 33.36 -42.36
N LEU A 381 22.70 34.41 -43.08
CA LEU A 381 23.68 34.36 -44.17
C LEU A 381 24.79 35.34 -43.89
N ASP A 382 26.03 34.86 -43.86
CA ASP A 382 27.23 35.70 -43.80
C ASP A 382 27.54 36.35 -45.16
N VAL A 383 28.41 37.35 -45.19
CA VAL A 383 28.75 38.16 -46.39
C VAL A 383 29.22 37.30 -47.57
N ASN A 384 29.89 36.18 -47.29
CA ASN A 384 30.40 35.24 -48.30
C ASN A 384 29.51 33.98 -48.46
N GLU A 385 28.32 33.98 -47.89
CA GLU A 385 27.36 32.89 -47.99
C GLU A 385 26.06 33.35 -48.66
N GLY A 386 25.39 32.40 -49.30
CA GLY A 386 24.10 32.66 -49.92
C GLY A 386 23.29 31.39 -50.14
N ILE A 387 22.04 31.57 -50.52
CA ILE A 387 21.10 30.51 -50.90
C ILE A 387 20.51 30.77 -52.28
N TYR A 388 20.18 29.70 -52.99
CA TYR A 388 19.36 29.78 -54.18
C TYR A 388 17.88 29.68 -53.81
N VAL A 389 17.11 30.66 -54.26
CA VAL A 389 15.67 30.75 -54.00
C VAL A 389 14.93 30.72 -55.33
N ARG A 390 13.92 29.86 -55.42
CA ARG A 390 12.99 29.78 -56.54
C ARG A 390 11.63 30.29 -56.10
N ASN A 391 11.06 31.18 -56.91
CA ASN A 391 9.67 31.57 -56.75
C ASN A 391 8.77 30.54 -57.43
N VAL A 392 7.88 29.89 -56.68
CA VAL A 392 6.97 28.84 -57.15
C VAL A 392 5.93 29.39 -58.15
N LYS A 393 5.49 30.64 -57.98
CA LYS A 393 4.51 31.27 -58.90
C LYS A 393 5.13 31.72 -60.22
N MET A 394 6.32 32.33 -60.16
CA MET A 394 6.97 32.92 -61.34
C MET A 394 8.03 32.01 -62.00
N GLY A 395 8.46 30.95 -61.32
CA GLY A 395 9.56 30.08 -61.74
C GLY A 395 10.95 30.73 -61.73
N LYS A 396 11.07 32.00 -61.34
CA LYS A 396 12.34 32.75 -61.35
C LYS A 396 13.25 32.27 -60.21
N ILE A 397 14.49 31.93 -60.57
CA ILE A 397 15.55 31.53 -59.64
C ILE A 397 16.51 32.70 -59.45
N ARG A 398 16.92 32.95 -58.21
CA ARG A 398 17.92 33.96 -57.84
C ARG A 398 18.79 33.48 -56.69
N SER A 399 20.00 34.02 -56.60
CA SER A 399 20.87 33.88 -55.44
C SER A 399 20.68 35.06 -54.48
N ILE A 400 20.51 34.80 -53.19
CA ILE A 400 20.45 35.80 -52.13
C ILE A 400 21.70 35.61 -51.27
N ILE A 401 22.47 36.68 -51.06
CA ILE A 401 23.83 36.63 -50.50
C ILE A 401 23.97 37.72 -49.43
N GLY A 402 24.65 37.40 -48.32
CA GLY A 402 25.17 38.39 -47.38
C GLY A 402 24.18 39.04 -46.41
N SER A 403 22.92 38.61 -46.39
CA SER A 403 21.94 39.09 -45.41
C SER A 403 20.96 37.99 -44.99
N THR A 404 20.60 37.97 -43.71
CA THR A 404 19.60 37.06 -43.16
C THR A 404 18.30 37.15 -43.96
N TYR A 405 17.80 36.01 -44.43
CA TYR A 405 16.66 35.98 -45.34
C TYR A 405 15.56 35.05 -44.84
N LEU A 406 14.34 35.55 -44.76
CA LEU A 406 13.13 34.77 -44.51
C LEU A 406 12.40 34.54 -45.83
N LEU A 407 12.28 33.26 -46.21
CA LEU A 407 11.60 32.84 -47.44
C LEU A 407 10.10 33.23 -47.41
N THR A 408 9.64 33.92 -48.44
CA THR A 408 8.23 34.30 -48.59
C THR A 408 7.31 33.11 -48.91
N GLU A 409 6.00 33.27 -48.78
CA GLU A 409 5.01 32.19 -48.97
C GLU A 409 5.08 31.50 -50.34
N ASN A 410 5.59 32.21 -51.36
CA ASN A 410 5.72 31.69 -52.73
C ASN A 410 7.16 31.30 -53.09
N GLU A 411 8.06 31.24 -52.12
CA GLU A 411 9.47 30.93 -52.33
C GLU A 411 9.85 29.60 -51.67
N GLU A 412 10.70 28.86 -52.36
CA GLU A 412 11.33 27.62 -51.89
C GLU A 412 12.83 27.65 -52.15
N LEU A 413 13.58 26.84 -51.40
CA LEU A 413 15.00 26.63 -51.66
C LEU A 413 15.17 25.81 -52.95
N TRP A 414 16.07 26.26 -53.82
CA TRP A 414 16.35 25.60 -55.08
C TRP A 414 17.70 24.90 -55.04
N GLU A 415 17.72 23.63 -55.43
CA GLU A 415 18.94 22.84 -55.46
C GLU A 415 19.66 23.01 -56.80
N LYS A 416 20.93 23.43 -56.74
CA LYS A 416 21.79 23.52 -57.92
C LYS A 416 22.64 22.27 -58.07
N GLU A 417 22.45 21.57 -59.18
CA GLU A 417 23.25 20.40 -59.55
C GLU A 417 24.49 20.81 -60.36
N LEU A 418 25.60 20.12 -60.10
CA LEU A 418 26.86 20.31 -60.80
C LEU A 418 27.32 18.97 -61.40
N PRO A 419 28.13 19.00 -62.48
CA PRO A 419 28.78 17.79 -62.99
C PRO A 419 29.66 17.14 -61.92
N THR A 420 29.69 15.81 -61.88
CA THR A 420 30.40 15.02 -60.86
C THR A 420 31.89 15.37 -60.77
N GLU A 421 32.53 15.67 -61.90
CA GLU A 421 33.94 16.10 -61.96
C GLU A 421 34.17 17.41 -61.19
N VAL A 422 33.25 18.36 -61.32
CA VAL A 422 33.32 19.67 -60.64
C VAL A 422 33.05 19.51 -59.16
N GLU A 423 32.10 18.66 -58.76
CA GLU A 423 31.83 18.38 -57.35
C GLU A 423 33.04 17.73 -56.65
N GLN A 424 33.73 16.81 -57.33
CA GLN A 424 34.98 16.22 -56.84
C GLN A 424 36.08 17.28 -56.67
N LEU A 425 36.24 18.18 -57.64
CA LEU A 425 37.25 19.24 -57.59
C LEU A 425 36.96 20.28 -56.50
N LEU A 426 35.69 20.61 -56.27
CA LEU A 426 35.27 21.49 -55.16
C LEU A 426 35.49 20.82 -53.80
N ALA A 427 35.30 19.50 -53.71
CA ALA A 427 35.58 18.73 -52.51
C ALA A 427 37.09 18.61 -52.21
N LEU A 428 37.94 18.64 -53.24
CA LEU A 428 39.40 18.62 -53.13
C LEU A 428 40.00 19.97 -52.69
N ASP A 429 39.21 21.05 -52.66
CA ASP A 429 39.70 22.39 -52.34
C ASP A 429 40.29 22.45 -50.91
N VAL A 430 41.46 23.07 -50.81
CA VAL A 430 42.59 22.69 -49.94
C VAL A 430 42.42 23.08 -48.45
N ARG A 431 41.19 23.32 -47.97
CA ARG A 431 40.94 23.66 -46.56
C ARG A 431 40.73 22.45 -45.64
N HIS A 432 40.43 21.27 -46.17
CA HIS A 432 40.30 20.05 -45.35
C HIS A 432 41.62 19.31 -45.11
N PHE A 433 42.71 19.66 -45.81
CA PHE A 433 44.00 18.96 -45.73
C PHE A 433 45.05 19.63 -44.81
N LYS A 434 44.64 20.43 -43.82
CA LYS A 434 45.57 20.85 -42.76
C LYS A 434 45.98 19.70 -41.82
N ASN A 435 45.24 18.59 -41.83
CA ASN A 435 45.65 17.36 -41.16
C ASN A 435 45.98 16.30 -42.21
N GLN A 436 47.25 15.96 -42.31
CA GLN A 436 47.69 14.75 -42.99
C GLN A 436 47.01 13.52 -42.35
N SER A 437 46.76 12.51 -43.17
CA SER A 437 46.41 11.15 -42.75
C SER A 437 44.96 10.93 -42.33
N ALA A 438 44.01 11.25 -43.21
CA ALA A 438 42.75 10.53 -43.23
C ALA A 438 42.41 10.17 -44.67
N VAL A 439 42.05 8.90 -44.81
CA VAL A 439 41.41 8.21 -45.93
C VAL A 439 40.46 9.14 -46.69
N ILE A 440 40.19 8.81 -47.96
CA ILE A 440 39.01 9.26 -48.73
C ILE A 440 37.75 8.87 -47.92
N ALA A 441 37.52 9.59 -46.83
CA ALA A 441 36.49 9.41 -45.85
C ALA A 441 35.43 10.39 -46.29
N VAL A 442 34.40 9.84 -46.94
CA VAL A 442 33.09 10.40 -47.24
C VAL A 442 32.98 11.87 -46.81
N LEU A 443 33.31 12.79 -47.72
CA LEU A 443 33.01 14.19 -47.49
C LEU A 443 31.50 14.32 -47.22
N PRO A 444 31.07 15.14 -46.26
CA PRO A 444 29.66 15.36 -46.00
C PRO A 444 28.98 15.82 -47.30
N PRO A 445 27.77 15.29 -47.61
CA PRO A 445 27.07 15.67 -48.82
C PRO A 445 26.86 17.19 -48.84
N ARG A 446 27.22 17.81 -49.96
CA ARG A 446 27.07 19.25 -50.14
C ARG A 446 25.60 19.64 -50.02
N ASP A 447 25.33 20.69 -49.24
CA ASP A 447 24.04 21.36 -49.27
C ASP A 447 23.84 22.00 -50.66
N LYS A 448 22.98 21.40 -51.47
CA LYS A 448 22.74 21.82 -52.85
C LYS A 448 22.00 23.17 -52.94
N SER A 449 21.37 23.60 -51.86
CA SER A 449 20.60 24.85 -51.80
C SER A 449 21.46 26.09 -51.56
N LYS A 450 22.69 25.90 -51.05
CA LYS A 450 23.64 26.99 -50.83
C LYS A 450 24.34 27.42 -52.11
N VAL A 451 24.62 28.72 -52.20
CA VAL A 451 25.42 29.32 -53.27
C VAL A 451 26.81 28.72 -53.23
N ILE A 452 27.25 28.22 -54.39
CA ILE A 452 28.56 27.58 -54.51
C ILE A 452 29.62 28.68 -54.48
N THR A 453 30.52 28.58 -53.51
CA THR A 453 31.67 29.47 -53.37
C THR A 453 32.97 28.72 -53.60
N TYR A 454 33.89 29.32 -54.34
CA TYR A 454 35.21 28.74 -54.62
C TYR A 454 36.27 29.82 -54.48
N ARG A 455 37.34 29.51 -53.73
CA ARG A 455 38.46 30.44 -53.59
C ARG A 455 39.56 30.02 -54.56
N VAL A 456 39.77 30.81 -55.60
CA VAL A 456 40.81 30.53 -56.58
C VAL A 456 42.18 30.59 -55.87
N PRO A 457 42.98 29.51 -55.87
CA PRO A 457 44.30 29.50 -55.24
C PRO A 457 45.26 30.53 -55.85
N HIS A 458 46.30 30.90 -55.11
CA HIS A 458 47.38 31.73 -55.66
C HIS A 458 47.99 31.07 -56.90
N ASN A 459 48.26 31.87 -57.94
CA ASN A 459 48.81 31.41 -59.22
C ASN A 459 47.94 30.39 -59.98
N ALA A 460 46.64 30.30 -59.67
CA ALA A 460 45.66 29.54 -60.43
C ALA A 460 44.68 30.50 -61.13
N CYS A 461 44.00 30.01 -62.17
CA CYS A 461 42.86 30.69 -62.77
C CYS A 461 41.71 29.70 -62.97
N VAL A 462 40.49 30.22 -62.93
CA VAL A 462 39.27 29.44 -63.16
C VAL A 462 38.43 30.14 -64.21
N GLN A 463 37.85 29.35 -65.10
CA GLN A 463 36.90 29.83 -66.09
C GLN A 463 35.47 29.52 -65.61
N ILE A 464 34.62 30.54 -65.66
CA ILE A 464 33.20 30.44 -65.35
C ILE A 464 32.42 30.87 -66.57
N TYR A 465 31.45 30.05 -66.95
CA TYR A 465 30.56 30.34 -68.05
C TYR A 465 29.14 30.58 -67.52
N ASP A 466 28.58 31.74 -67.84
CA ASP A 466 27.17 32.04 -67.57
C ASP A 466 26.35 31.60 -68.79
N TYR A 467 25.50 30.58 -68.61
CA TYR A 467 24.67 30.04 -69.68
C TYR A 467 23.54 30.98 -70.10
N LYS A 468 23.10 31.87 -69.21
CA LYS A 468 22.03 32.82 -69.49
C LYS A 468 22.54 34.03 -70.26
N SER A 469 23.68 34.60 -69.86
CA SER A 469 24.30 35.72 -70.58
C SER A 469 25.24 35.29 -71.72
N LYS A 470 25.56 34.00 -71.84
CA LYS A 470 26.47 33.40 -72.83
C LYS A 470 27.88 34.00 -72.82
N ASN A 471 28.35 34.42 -71.65
CA ASN A 471 29.66 35.03 -71.47
C ASN A 471 30.56 34.16 -70.60
N ALA A 472 31.83 34.02 -71.02
CA ALA A 472 32.88 33.40 -70.24
C ALA A 472 33.69 34.48 -69.50
N ARG A 473 33.93 34.30 -68.20
CA ARG A 473 34.87 35.11 -67.43
C ARG A 473 35.97 34.24 -66.84
N ILE A 474 37.21 34.71 -66.94
CA ILE A 474 38.39 34.07 -66.34
C ILE A 474 38.77 34.87 -65.11
N ILE A 475 38.89 34.19 -63.98
CA ILE A 475 39.21 34.79 -62.69
C ILE A 475 40.57 34.27 -62.24
N PHE A 476 41.48 35.19 -61.92
CA PHE A 476 42.82 34.88 -61.44
C PHE A 476 42.84 34.92 -59.92
N GLY A 477 43.55 33.97 -59.30
CA GLY A 477 43.68 33.95 -57.85
C GLY A 477 44.59 35.06 -57.31
N PRO A 478 44.42 35.48 -56.04
CA PRO A 478 43.55 34.88 -55.02
C PRO A 478 42.20 35.60 -54.83
N GLU A 479 41.21 35.33 -55.68
CA GLU A 479 39.85 35.89 -55.59
C GLU A 479 38.83 34.81 -55.16
N LEU A 480 37.82 35.21 -54.36
CA LEU A 480 36.69 34.35 -54.00
C LEU A 480 35.55 34.57 -54.98
N VAL A 481 35.03 33.48 -55.52
CA VAL A 481 33.97 33.53 -56.52
C VAL A 481 32.73 32.84 -56.00
N MET A 482 31.58 33.47 -56.23
CA MET A 482 30.26 32.94 -55.91
C MET A 482 29.50 32.74 -57.23
N LEU A 483 29.02 31.52 -57.47
CA LEU A 483 28.31 31.20 -58.70
C LEU A 483 26.87 31.70 -58.66
N GLY A 484 26.45 32.44 -59.69
CA GLY A 484 25.05 32.71 -59.97
C GLY A 484 24.27 31.42 -60.30
N PRO A 485 22.92 31.45 -60.32
CA PRO A 485 22.10 30.26 -60.61
C PRO A 485 22.47 29.59 -61.95
N ASP A 486 22.68 30.41 -62.98
CA ASP A 486 22.93 29.98 -64.36
C ASP A 486 24.42 29.87 -64.72
N GLU A 487 25.33 30.07 -63.76
CA GLU A 487 26.79 30.00 -63.97
C GLU A 487 27.35 28.61 -63.66
N GLN A 488 28.32 28.12 -64.43
CA GLN A 488 29.04 26.88 -64.11
C GLN A 488 30.55 27.02 -64.34
N PHE A 489 31.32 26.19 -63.63
CA PHE A 489 32.74 26.02 -63.89
C PHE A 489 32.95 25.25 -65.19
N THR A 490 33.84 25.74 -66.06
CA THR A 490 34.23 25.05 -67.29
C THR A 490 35.71 24.72 -67.29
N ILE A 491 36.07 23.62 -67.95
CA ILE A 491 37.47 23.20 -68.08
C ILE A 491 38.17 24.14 -69.06
N LEU A 492 39.31 24.70 -68.63
CA LEU A 492 40.16 25.56 -69.46
C LEU A 492 40.78 24.76 -70.61
N ASN A 493 40.46 25.10 -71.85
CA ASN A 493 41.09 24.52 -73.03
C ASN A 493 42.35 25.33 -73.42
N LEU A 494 43.53 24.83 -73.06
CA LEU A 494 44.83 25.47 -73.35
C LEU A 494 45.27 25.21 -74.81
N SER A 495 46.11 26.08 -75.38
CA SER A 495 46.65 25.93 -76.75
C SER A 495 47.46 24.64 -76.95
N VAL A 496 48.02 24.07 -75.88
CA VAL A 496 48.63 22.73 -75.85
C VAL A 496 47.85 21.90 -74.83
N PRO A 497 47.14 20.83 -75.25
CA PRO A 497 46.29 20.03 -74.35
C PRO A 497 47.06 19.34 -73.22
N ASP A 498 48.28 18.86 -73.50
CA ASP A 498 49.17 18.24 -72.51
C ASP A 498 50.56 18.90 -72.55
N PHE A 499 50.65 20.07 -71.93
CA PHE A 499 51.90 20.82 -71.87
C PHE A 499 52.99 20.12 -71.04
N VAL A 500 52.60 19.29 -70.06
CA VAL A 500 53.53 18.57 -69.18
C VAL A 500 54.15 17.39 -69.91
N GLY A 501 53.36 16.62 -70.66
CA GLY A 501 53.84 15.49 -71.45
C GLY A 501 54.83 15.91 -72.53
N ASP A 502 54.50 16.96 -73.28
CA ASP A 502 55.37 17.47 -74.36
C ASP A 502 56.71 18.03 -73.82
N PHE A 503 56.62 18.74 -72.69
CA PHE A 503 57.77 19.19 -71.90
C PHE A 503 58.68 18.01 -71.50
N CYS A 504 58.13 16.99 -70.84
CA CYS A 504 58.88 15.82 -70.36
C CYS A 504 59.54 15.06 -71.50
N LYS A 505 58.85 14.90 -72.63
CA LYS A 505 59.36 14.19 -73.82
C LYS A 505 60.62 14.86 -74.37
N THR A 506 60.59 16.20 -74.47
CA THR A 506 61.72 17.00 -74.97
C THR A 506 62.93 16.93 -74.04
N VAL A 507 62.71 17.06 -72.72
CA VAL A 507 63.78 16.98 -71.71
C VAL A 507 64.42 15.58 -71.68
N ALA A 508 63.60 14.52 -71.67
CA ALA A 508 64.08 13.15 -71.62
C ALA A 508 64.98 12.78 -72.82
N ALA A 509 64.66 13.28 -74.02
CA ALA A 509 65.47 13.06 -75.21
C ALA A 509 66.89 13.67 -75.06
N LYS A 510 66.98 14.90 -74.54
CA LYS A 510 68.27 15.59 -74.32
C LYS A 510 69.16 14.88 -73.29
N ILE A 511 68.56 14.43 -72.17
CA ILE A 511 69.30 13.73 -71.11
C ILE A 511 69.86 12.40 -71.61
N ARG A 512 69.03 11.58 -72.25
CA ARG A 512 69.44 10.26 -72.77
C ARG A 512 70.60 10.38 -73.76
N GLY A 513 70.58 11.40 -74.63
CA GLY A 513 71.65 11.65 -75.59
C GLY A 513 73.00 11.97 -74.93
N ALA A 514 73.00 12.73 -73.84
CA ALA A 514 74.24 13.12 -73.16
C ALA A 514 74.83 12.01 -72.27
N VAL A 515 73.98 11.22 -71.60
CA VAL A 515 74.43 10.19 -70.63
C VAL A 515 75.02 8.96 -71.33
N ALA A 516 74.57 8.65 -72.55
CA ALA A 516 75.05 7.48 -73.30
C ALA A 516 76.58 7.48 -73.58
N GLY A 517 77.24 8.64 -73.53
CA GLY A 517 78.68 8.78 -73.77
C GLY A 517 79.57 8.83 -72.52
N ILE A 518 79.02 8.66 -71.31
CA ILE A 518 79.74 8.87 -70.03
C ILE A 518 79.80 7.57 -69.22
N SER A 519 80.88 7.36 -68.46
CA SER A 519 81.03 6.19 -67.58
C SER A 519 80.10 6.27 -66.35
N PHE A 520 79.73 5.11 -65.80
CA PHE A 520 78.78 5.03 -64.69
C PHE A 520 79.27 5.71 -63.40
N ASP A 521 80.54 5.53 -63.02
CA ASP A 521 81.09 6.13 -61.78
C ASP A 521 81.18 7.65 -61.87
N ASP A 522 81.60 8.18 -63.03
CA ASP A 522 81.65 9.63 -63.27
C ASP A 522 80.23 10.24 -63.31
N PHE A 523 79.28 9.55 -63.94
CA PHE A 523 77.89 9.95 -63.88
C PHE A 523 77.31 9.88 -62.45
N HIS A 524 77.64 8.86 -61.67
CA HIS A 524 77.18 8.71 -60.28
C HIS A 524 77.71 9.82 -59.37
N LYS A 525 78.95 10.30 -59.60
CA LYS A 525 79.54 11.41 -58.85
C LYS A 525 79.10 12.79 -59.34
N ASN A 526 78.90 12.98 -60.65
CA ASN A 526 78.70 14.29 -61.30
C ASN A 526 77.34 14.46 -62.02
N SER A 527 76.36 13.59 -61.76
CA SER A 527 75.03 13.57 -62.42
C SER A 527 74.35 14.94 -62.52
N ALA A 528 74.35 15.72 -61.43
CA ALA A 528 73.81 17.08 -61.35
C ALA A 528 74.30 18.01 -62.46
N LYS A 529 75.62 18.00 -62.68
CA LYS A 529 76.25 18.88 -63.67
C LYS A 529 75.96 18.41 -65.09
N ILE A 530 75.98 17.10 -65.31
CA ILE A 530 75.81 16.46 -66.62
C ILE A 530 74.39 16.70 -67.15
N ILE A 531 73.36 16.44 -66.34
CA ILE A 531 71.96 16.60 -66.75
C ILE A 531 71.61 18.07 -67.02
N ARG A 532 71.99 18.99 -66.13
CA ARG A 532 71.73 20.43 -66.34
C ARG A 532 72.36 20.95 -67.62
N THR A 533 73.59 20.55 -67.90
CA THR A 533 74.29 20.90 -69.15
C THR A 533 73.56 20.37 -70.38
N SER A 534 73.05 19.14 -70.32
CA SER A 534 72.34 18.52 -71.46
C SER A 534 71.01 19.21 -71.82
N VAL A 535 70.26 19.69 -70.82
CA VAL A 535 68.91 20.22 -71.06
C VAL A 535 68.92 21.69 -71.46
N PHE A 536 69.70 22.49 -70.74
CA PHE A 536 69.78 23.94 -70.98
C PHE A 536 70.76 24.30 -72.10
N GLY A 537 71.71 23.42 -72.40
CA GLY A 537 72.79 23.72 -73.34
C GLY A 537 73.86 24.64 -72.73
N ILE A 538 74.92 24.86 -73.50
CA ILE A 538 76.06 25.68 -73.12
C ILE A 538 76.08 26.92 -74.02
N ASP A 539 76.36 28.08 -73.43
CA ASP A 539 76.51 29.36 -74.12
C ASP A 539 77.93 29.51 -74.74
N GLU A 540 78.15 30.49 -75.61
CA GLU A 540 79.45 30.73 -76.30
C GLU A 540 80.64 30.87 -75.32
N ASN A 541 80.36 31.26 -74.08
CA ASN A 541 81.32 31.41 -72.98
C ASN A 541 81.52 30.14 -72.11
N LYS A 542 81.10 28.96 -72.59
CA LYS A 542 81.19 27.67 -71.87
C LYS A 542 80.44 27.61 -70.53
N ARG A 543 79.41 28.45 -70.32
CA ARG A 543 78.52 28.44 -69.13
C ARG A 543 77.17 27.83 -69.47
N ILE A 544 76.51 27.20 -68.49
CA ILE A 544 75.19 26.56 -68.68
C ILE A 544 74.11 27.65 -68.79
N ASN A 545 73.18 27.53 -69.74
CA ASN A 545 72.06 28.46 -69.85
C ASN A 545 71.09 28.36 -68.67
N ASN A 546 70.45 29.47 -68.31
CA ASN A 546 69.57 29.54 -67.14
C ASN A 546 68.10 29.23 -67.44
N ARG A 547 67.71 29.12 -68.72
CA ARG A 547 66.31 28.83 -69.08
C ARG A 547 66.16 28.14 -70.42
N LEU A 548 65.11 27.32 -70.54
CA LEU A 548 64.63 26.77 -71.81
C LEU A 548 63.19 27.23 -72.01
N VAL A 549 62.88 27.82 -73.17
CA VAL A 549 61.57 28.39 -73.48
C VAL A 549 60.87 27.56 -74.55
N PHE A 550 59.64 27.14 -74.28
CA PHE A 550 58.74 26.54 -75.28
C PHE A 550 57.86 27.65 -75.86
N THR A 551 58.04 27.97 -77.13
CA THR A 551 57.37 29.10 -77.79
C THR A 551 55.89 28.87 -78.05
N GLN A 552 55.41 27.62 -77.99
CA GLN A 552 54.02 27.25 -78.31
C GLN A 552 53.02 27.58 -77.19
N ASN A 553 53.46 27.53 -75.94
CA ASN A 553 52.66 27.75 -74.74
C ASN A 553 53.33 28.74 -73.75
N ASN A 554 54.44 29.35 -74.16
CA ASN A 554 55.30 30.21 -73.34
C ASN A 554 55.77 29.56 -72.03
N LEU A 555 55.83 28.22 -71.97
CA LEU A 555 56.37 27.51 -70.81
C LEU A 555 57.88 27.79 -70.71
N VAL A 556 58.32 28.27 -69.54
CA VAL A 556 59.73 28.53 -69.27
C VAL A 556 60.23 27.57 -68.20
N LEU A 557 61.14 26.69 -68.59
CA LEU A 557 61.97 25.94 -67.67
C LEU A 557 63.04 26.87 -67.09
N THR A 558 63.05 27.04 -65.77
CA THR A 558 64.06 27.86 -65.07
C THR A 558 65.14 27.02 -64.38
N SER A 559 64.80 25.81 -63.94
CA SER A 559 65.72 24.91 -63.25
C SER A 559 65.27 23.46 -63.39
N ILE A 560 66.23 22.54 -63.22
CA ILE A 560 65.98 21.10 -63.22
C ILE A 560 66.68 20.51 -62.02
N ASP A 561 65.91 19.79 -61.21
CA ASP A 561 66.37 19.11 -60.02
C ASP A 561 66.27 17.60 -60.20
N ILE A 562 67.38 16.92 -59.96
CA ILE A 562 67.48 15.47 -60.08
C ILE A 562 67.11 14.89 -58.71
N GLN A 563 65.90 14.35 -58.61
CA GLN A 563 65.43 13.78 -57.35
C GLN A 563 66.03 12.41 -57.06
N SER A 564 66.22 11.57 -58.09
CA SER A 564 66.82 10.25 -57.94
C SER A 564 67.48 9.75 -59.22
N VAL A 565 68.56 8.99 -59.05
CA VAL A 565 69.23 8.23 -60.11
C VAL A 565 69.35 6.80 -59.62
N LYS A 566 68.76 5.84 -60.33
CA LYS A 566 68.79 4.42 -59.97
C LYS A 566 69.31 3.58 -61.15
N PRO A 567 70.17 2.58 -60.92
CA PRO A 567 70.50 1.59 -61.94
C PRO A 567 69.23 0.83 -62.36
N VAL A 568 69.10 0.55 -63.65
CA VAL A 568 67.99 -0.25 -64.19
C VAL A 568 68.25 -1.75 -63.98
N ASP A 569 69.51 -2.16 -64.01
CA ASP A 569 69.91 -3.55 -63.84
C ASP A 569 70.02 -3.92 -62.35
N GLN A 570 69.25 -4.94 -61.96
CA GLN A 570 69.15 -5.43 -60.59
C GLN A 570 70.50 -5.92 -60.06
N ARG A 571 71.33 -6.57 -60.89
CA ARG A 571 72.66 -7.04 -60.44
C ARG A 571 73.59 -5.90 -60.05
N THR A 572 73.54 -4.81 -60.82
CA THR A 572 74.30 -3.59 -60.55
C THR A 572 73.80 -2.90 -59.28
N GLN A 573 72.48 -2.89 -59.07
CA GLN A 573 71.87 -2.39 -57.84
C GLN A 573 72.29 -3.24 -56.63
N ASP A 574 72.24 -4.56 -56.72
CA ASP A 574 72.62 -5.48 -55.64
C ASP A 574 74.10 -5.34 -55.27
N ALA A 575 74.98 -5.13 -56.26
CA ALA A 575 76.40 -4.88 -56.03
C ALA A 575 76.66 -3.57 -55.28
N LEU A 576 75.96 -2.49 -55.67
CA LEU A 576 76.00 -1.21 -54.94
C LEU A 576 75.38 -1.33 -53.55
N GLN A 577 74.29 -2.09 -53.42
CA GLN A 577 73.61 -2.31 -52.15
C GLN A 577 74.47 -3.11 -51.17
N LYS A 578 75.22 -4.12 -51.64
CA LYS A 578 76.22 -4.82 -50.80
C LYS A 578 77.32 -3.88 -50.32
N SER A 579 77.81 -3.01 -51.19
CA SER A 579 78.83 -2.00 -50.83
C SER A 579 78.30 -1.02 -49.77
N VAL A 580 77.06 -0.56 -49.93
CA VAL A 580 76.38 0.31 -48.95
C VAL A 580 76.05 -0.44 -47.66
N GLN A 581 75.61 -1.69 -47.73
CA GLN A 581 75.30 -2.54 -46.57
C GLN A 581 76.54 -2.73 -45.70
N LEU A 582 77.70 -3.00 -46.30
CA LEU A 582 78.96 -3.10 -45.56
C LEU A 582 79.33 -1.78 -44.88
N ALA A 583 79.16 -0.64 -45.56
CA ALA A 583 79.41 0.68 -44.97
C ALA A 583 78.42 1.03 -43.83
N ILE A 584 77.14 0.66 -43.99
CA ILE A 584 76.11 0.85 -42.98
C ILE A 584 76.36 -0.10 -41.80
N GLU A 585 76.69 -1.36 -42.01
CA GLU A 585 76.95 -2.32 -40.94
C GLU A 585 78.11 -1.86 -40.05
N ILE A 586 79.18 -1.32 -40.65
CA ILE A 586 80.30 -0.74 -39.91
C ILE A 586 79.86 0.46 -39.06
N THR A 587 79.04 1.36 -39.61
CA THR A 587 78.56 2.54 -38.89
C THR A 587 77.46 2.23 -37.86
N THR A 588 76.62 1.25 -38.14
CA THR A 588 75.50 0.81 -37.28
C THR A 588 76.03 0.03 -36.09
N ASN A 589 76.99 -0.89 -36.27
CA ASN A 589 77.62 -1.57 -35.14
C ASN A 589 78.32 -0.58 -34.20
N SER A 590 78.91 0.48 -34.76
CA SER A 590 79.50 1.57 -33.96
C SER A 590 78.45 2.39 -33.20
N GLN A 591 77.37 2.79 -33.87
CA GLN A 591 76.27 3.56 -33.24
C GLN A 591 75.45 2.72 -32.25
N GLU A 592 75.18 1.45 -32.54
CA GLU A 592 74.41 0.54 -31.68
C GLU A 592 75.15 0.31 -30.36
N ALA A 593 76.47 0.11 -30.42
CA ALA A 593 77.29 0.00 -29.23
C ALA A 593 77.21 1.27 -28.35
N GLN A 594 77.26 2.46 -28.96
CA GLN A 594 77.14 3.73 -28.24
C GLN A 594 75.72 3.96 -27.69
N ALA A 595 74.69 3.67 -28.48
CA ALA A 595 73.30 3.83 -28.11
C ALA A 595 72.87 2.86 -27.01
N LYS A 596 73.29 1.58 -27.06
CA LYS A 596 73.05 0.60 -25.98
C LYS A 596 73.66 1.07 -24.66
N HIS A 597 74.87 1.64 -24.70
CA HIS A 597 75.50 2.19 -23.51
C HIS A 597 74.75 3.41 -22.95
N MET A 598 74.34 4.36 -23.80
CA MET A 598 73.56 5.52 -23.36
C MET A 598 72.16 5.14 -22.87
N ALA A 599 71.47 4.24 -23.57
CA ALA A 599 70.14 3.76 -23.20
C ALA A 599 70.16 3.02 -21.86
N SER A 600 71.16 2.18 -21.62
CA SER A 600 71.30 1.50 -20.33
C SER A 600 71.50 2.49 -19.17
N ARG A 601 72.26 3.58 -19.39
CA ARG A 601 72.45 4.64 -18.39
C ARG A 601 71.15 5.41 -18.13
N ILE A 602 70.47 5.87 -19.18
CA ILE A 602 69.20 6.62 -19.08
C ILE A 602 68.11 5.75 -18.46
N GLN A 603 68.03 4.47 -18.82
CA GLN A 603 67.05 3.54 -18.24
C GLN A 603 67.28 3.34 -16.75
N GLN A 604 68.54 3.30 -16.30
CA GLN A 604 68.86 3.19 -14.88
C GLN A 604 68.51 4.47 -14.11
N GLU A 605 68.79 5.64 -14.67
CA GLU A 605 68.41 6.94 -14.10
C GLU A 605 66.87 7.10 -14.05
N ALA A 606 66.17 6.77 -15.14
CA ALA A 606 64.72 6.85 -15.21
C ALA A 606 64.03 5.86 -14.26
N LYS A 607 64.54 4.63 -14.12
CA LYS A 607 64.06 3.68 -13.11
C LYS A 607 64.28 4.20 -11.69
N GLY A 608 65.45 4.78 -11.41
CA GLY A 608 65.73 5.39 -10.11
C GLY A 608 64.82 6.57 -9.79
N TYR A 609 64.53 7.42 -10.78
CA TYR A 609 63.62 8.56 -10.63
C TYR A 609 62.18 8.11 -10.45
N LEU A 610 61.70 7.19 -11.30
CA LEU A 610 60.33 6.66 -11.25
C LEU A 610 60.06 5.92 -9.94
N GLU A 611 61.02 5.15 -9.42
CA GLU A 611 60.83 4.52 -8.11
C GLU A 611 60.80 5.53 -6.97
N ARG A 612 61.65 6.56 -7.03
CA ARG A 612 61.61 7.63 -6.03
C ARG A 612 60.27 8.38 -6.07
N GLN A 613 59.75 8.66 -7.26
CA GLN A 613 58.46 9.30 -7.45
C GLN A 613 57.30 8.39 -7.02
N ARG A 614 57.35 7.10 -7.34
CA ARG A 614 56.35 6.13 -6.87
C ARG A 614 56.31 6.07 -5.35
N ILE A 615 57.47 6.05 -4.69
CA ILE A 615 57.56 6.08 -3.23
C ILE A 615 57.00 7.39 -2.67
N THR A 616 57.22 8.54 -3.32
CA THR A 616 56.63 9.81 -2.84
C THR A 616 55.12 9.83 -3.02
N ASP A 617 54.61 9.36 -4.15
CA ASP A 617 53.19 9.31 -4.45
C ASP A 617 52.48 8.29 -3.53
N GLU A 618 53.08 7.12 -3.29
CA GLU A 618 52.60 6.13 -2.32
C GLU A 618 52.62 6.69 -0.89
N ALA A 619 53.65 7.46 -0.51
CA ALA A 619 53.72 8.08 0.81
C ALA A 619 52.68 9.21 1.01
N GLU A 620 52.39 10.00 -0.04
CA GLU A 620 51.36 11.04 0.01
C GLU A 620 49.95 10.43 0.02
N ALA A 621 49.71 9.41 -0.81
CA ALA A 621 48.48 8.63 -0.79
C ALA A 621 48.25 7.96 0.57
N GLU A 622 49.30 7.45 1.22
CA GLU A 622 49.18 6.79 2.53
C GLU A 622 48.90 7.81 3.66
N LYS A 623 49.36 9.06 3.54
CA LYS A 623 48.97 10.14 4.48
C LYS A 623 47.49 10.46 4.39
N GLU A 624 46.99 10.70 3.18
CA GLU A 624 45.55 10.94 2.95
C GLU A 624 44.71 9.72 3.37
N ARG A 625 45.21 8.51 3.10
CA ARG A 625 44.57 7.27 3.54
C ARG A 625 44.52 7.17 5.06
N GLN A 626 45.57 7.57 5.76
CA GLN A 626 45.59 7.63 7.22
C GLN A 626 44.51 8.58 7.74
N GLU A 627 44.36 9.78 7.17
CA GLU A 627 43.31 10.72 7.56
C GLU A 627 41.90 10.15 7.30
N LEU A 628 41.69 9.54 6.13
CA LEU A 628 40.44 8.88 5.79
C LEU A 628 40.11 7.74 6.76
N LEU A 629 41.11 6.91 7.13
CA LEU A 629 40.94 5.84 8.10
C LEU A 629 40.60 6.37 9.50
N VAL A 630 41.20 7.48 9.92
CA VAL A 630 40.86 8.16 11.19
C VAL A 630 39.42 8.67 11.15
N LEU A 631 38.99 9.27 10.04
CA LEU A 631 37.62 9.75 9.89
C LEU A 631 36.61 8.58 9.87
N GLN A 632 36.92 7.51 9.15
CA GLN A 632 36.09 6.29 9.12
C GLN A 632 36.00 5.64 10.50
N ALA A 633 37.10 5.53 11.24
CA ALA A 633 37.11 5.01 12.60
C ALA A 633 36.26 5.89 13.53
N ARG A 634 36.33 7.22 13.39
CA ARG A 634 35.50 8.15 14.17
C ARG A 634 34.01 8.01 13.83
N SER A 635 33.67 7.90 12.55
CA SER A 635 32.28 7.69 12.09
C SER A 635 31.73 6.35 12.58
N ALA A 636 32.51 5.28 12.44
CA ALA A 636 32.14 3.96 12.95
C ALA A 636 31.99 3.94 14.48
N ALA A 637 32.86 4.67 15.21
CA ALA A 637 32.72 4.82 16.65
C ALA A 637 31.44 5.58 17.03
N VAL A 638 31.10 6.66 16.33
CA VAL A 638 29.85 7.41 16.55
C VAL A 638 28.63 6.54 16.23
N GLU A 639 28.67 5.77 15.14
CA GLU A 639 27.60 4.85 14.76
C GLU A 639 27.39 3.76 15.83
N LEU A 640 28.47 3.10 16.26
CA LEU A 640 28.41 2.06 17.28
C LEU A 640 27.94 2.60 18.64
N VAL A 641 28.44 3.78 19.04
CA VAL A 641 27.99 4.47 20.26
C VAL A 641 26.53 4.89 20.13
N GLY A 642 26.12 5.40 18.97
CA GLY A 642 24.72 5.77 18.70
C GLY A 642 23.77 4.57 18.77
N GLN A 643 24.12 3.46 18.12
CA GLN A 643 23.33 2.23 18.15
C GLN A 643 23.25 1.65 19.56
N SER A 644 24.39 1.48 20.24
CA SER A 644 24.41 0.94 21.60
C SER A 644 23.72 1.86 22.61
N HIS A 645 23.86 3.17 22.49
CA HIS A 645 23.17 4.12 23.36
C HIS A 645 21.67 4.13 23.11
N ALA A 646 21.23 4.10 21.84
CA ALA A 646 19.82 4.01 21.49
C ALA A 646 19.20 2.70 22.02
N GLU A 647 19.86 1.56 21.78
CA GLU A 647 19.38 0.26 22.26
C GLU A 647 19.37 0.18 23.79
N ALA A 648 20.42 0.66 24.46
CA ALA A 648 20.48 0.70 25.92
C ALA A 648 19.42 1.63 26.51
N LYS A 649 19.18 2.79 25.91
CA LYS A 649 18.15 3.73 26.36
C LYS A 649 16.75 3.17 26.15
N SER A 650 16.47 2.58 24.99
CA SER A 650 15.18 1.91 24.74
C SER A 650 14.94 0.73 25.69
N ARG A 651 15.98 -0.07 25.97
CA ARG A 651 15.88 -1.18 26.94
C ARG A 651 15.70 -0.67 28.37
N ALA A 652 16.37 0.41 28.75
CA ALA A 652 16.20 1.03 30.06
C ALA A 652 14.80 1.63 30.23
N GLU A 653 14.28 2.36 29.24
CA GLU A 653 12.92 2.89 29.26
C GLU A 653 11.87 1.77 29.31
N ALA A 654 12.05 0.69 28.53
CA ALA A 654 11.19 -0.48 28.61
C ALA A 654 11.22 -1.13 30.01
N ALA A 655 12.40 -1.27 30.61
CA ALA A 655 12.55 -1.83 31.96
C ALA A 655 11.97 -0.93 33.05
N ILE A 656 12.03 0.40 32.90
CA ILE A 656 11.37 1.34 33.82
C ILE A 656 9.85 1.17 33.75
N ILE A 657 9.29 1.14 32.55
CA ILE A 657 7.84 0.94 32.35
C ILE A 657 7.40 -0.42 32.93
N GLU A 658 8.16 -1.48 32.66
CA GLU A 658 7.89 -2.81 33.21
C GLU A 658 8.00 -2.83 34.74
N GLY A 659 9.01 -2.15 35.29
CA GLY A 659 9.20 -1.99 36.74
C GLY A 659 8.05 -1.24 37.40
N ASP A 660 7.63 -0.11 36.85
CA ASP A 660 6.51 0.69 37.36
C ASP A 660 5.20 -0.09 37.27
N ALA A 661 4.94 -0.76 36.15
CA ALA A 661 3.78 -1.62 35.98
C ALA A 661 3.80 -2.83 36.94
N ALA A 662 4.98 -3.41 37.22
CA ALA A 662 5.11 -4.50 38.17
C ALA A 662 4.87 -4.05 39.61
N VAL A 663 5.33 -2.84 39.99
CA VAL A 663 5.04 -2.23 41.29
C VAL A 663 3.55 -1.97 41.43
N GLU A 664 2.91 -1.34 40.43
CA GLU A 664 1.47 -1.09 40.44
C GLU A 664 0.66 -2.40 40.47
N GLN A 665 1.08 -3.42 39.73
CA GLN A 665 0.46 -4.73 39.80
C GLN A 665 0.65 -5.38 41.18
N ALA A 666 1.81 -5.22 41.81
CA ALA A 666 2.08 -5.76 43.13
C ALA A 666 1.28 -5.04 44.22
N THR A 667 1.10 -3.71 44.13
CA THR A 667 0.24 -2.96 45.07
C THR A 667 -1.21 -3.36 44.92
N LEU A 668 -1.74 -3.45 43.70
CA LEU A 668 -3.10 -3.90 43.44
C LEU A 668 -3.32 -5.35 43.89
N ARG A 669 -2.33 -6.23 43.70
CA ARG A 669 -2.39 -7.61 44.23
C ARG A 669 -2.34 -7.66 45.75
N ALA A 670 -1.54 -6.81 46.39
CA ALA A 670 -1.47 -6.71 47.84
C ALA A 670 -2.79 -6.18 48.42
N GLU A 671 -3.40 -5.18 47.79
CA GLU A 671 -4.72 -4.65 48.17
C GLU A 671 -5.81 -5.71 47.99
N ALA A 672 -5.86 -6.38 46.83
CA ALA A 672 -6.79 -7.48 46.59
C ALA A 672 -6.58 -8.64 47.58
N GLY A 673 -5.33 -8.99 47.88
CA GLY A 673 -4.96 -10.00 48.86
C GLY A 673 -5.36 -9.60 50.28
N LYS A 674 -5.20 -8.33 50.65
CA LYS A 674 -5.62 -7.78 51.94
C LYS A 674 -7.13 -7.82 52.07
N ILE A 675 -7.88 -7.34 51.08
CA ILE A 675 -9.36 -7.42 51.08
C ILE A 675 -9.82 -8.88 51.22
N LYS A 676 -9.21 -9.80 50.47
CA LYS A 676 -9.54 -11.23 50.57
C LYS A 676 -9.24 -11.80 51.95
N SER A 677 -8.10 -11.44 52.54
CA SER A 677 -7.71 -11.92 53.87
C SER A 677 -8.57 -11.32 54.96
N ASP A 678 -8.92 -10.04 54.87
CA ASP A 678 -9.79 -9.34 55.82
C ASP A 678 -11.21 -9.93 55.78
N THR A 679 -11.76 -10.17 54.58
CA THR A 679 -13.06 -10.83 54.43
C THR A 679 -13.06 -12.28 54.93
N GLU A 680 -11.96 -13.00 54.74
CA GLU A 680 -11.79 -14.36 55.29
C GLU A 680 -11.65 -14.36 56.81
N LEU A 681 -10.93 -13.38 57.37
CA LEU A 681 -10.80 -13.17 58.82
C LEU A 681 -12.15 -12.84 59.45
N ASP A 682 -12.92 -11.93 58.85
CA ASP A 682 -14.27 -11.57 59.32
C ASP A 682 -15.19 -12.80 59.33
N ARG A 683 -15.15 -13.61 58.28
CA ARG A 683 -15.92 -14.86 58.20
C ARG A 683 -15.50 -15.84 59.29
N LEU A 684 -14.20 -15.98 59.53
CA LEU A 684 -13.66 -16.85 60.58
C LEU A 684 -14.01 -16.34 61.98
N MET A 685 -13.94 -15.03 62.22
CA MET A 685 -14.32 -14.42 63.48
C MET A 685 -15.80 -14.66 63.80
N GLN A 686 -16.69 -14.43 62.82
CA GLN A 686 -18.12 -14.72 62.99
C GLN A 686 -18.38 -16.20 63.27
N THR A 687 -17.68 -17.10 62.55
CA THR A 687 -17.80 -18.55 62.78
C THR A 687 -17.34 -18.92 64.18
N ARG A 688 -16.18 -18.39 64.62
CA ARG A 688 -15.63 -18.65 65.96
C ARG A 688 -16.46 -18.04 67.09
N GLU A 689 -17.07 -16.89 66.87
CA GLU A 689 -17.96 -16.26 67.83
C GLU A 689 -19.24 -17.08 68.01
N LEU A 690 -19.79 -17.63 66.92
CA LEU A 690 -20.92 -18.57 66.97
C LEU A 690 -20.54 -19.88 67.67
N GLU A 691 -19.37 -20.46 67.38
CA GLU A 691 -18.87 -21.65 68.08
C GLU A 691 -18.65 -21.39 69.57
N LEU A 692 -18.01 -20.28 69.95
CA LEU A 692 -17.82 -19.91 71.35
C LEU A 692 -19.14 -19.66 72.08
N ALA A 693 -20.14 -19.08 71.41
CA ALA A 693 -21.47 -18.88 71.97
C ALA A 693 -22.17 -20.23 72.21
N HIS A 694 -22.08 -21.16 71.24
CA HIS A 694 -22.59 -22.51 71.39
C HIS A 694 -21.88 -23.25 72.55
N ASP A 695 -20.56 -23.19 72.62
CA ASP A 695 -19.77 -23.86 73.66
C ASP A 695 -20.01 -23.29 75.07
N LYS A 696 -20.25 -21.97 75.18
CA LYS A 696 -20.68 -21.36 76.44
C LYS A 696 -22.05 -21.88 76.87
N LEU A 697 -23.01 -21.94 75.95
CA LEU A 697 -24.36 -22.45 76.23
C LEU A 697 -24.34 -23.93 76.62
N THR A 698 -23.55 -24.76 75.94
CA THR A 698 -23.40 -26.18 76.31
C THR A 698 -22.71 -26.33 77.66
N SER A 699 -21.65 -25.55 77.94
CA SER A 699 -20.96 -25.56 79.23
C SER A 699 -21.87 -25.10 80.38
N GLU A 700 -22.66 -24.04 80.18
CA GLU A 700 -23.65 -23.57 81.16
C GLU A 700 -24.71 -24.64 81.44
N LEU A 701 -25.18 -25.32 80.40
CA LEU A 701 -26.13 -26.43 80.52
C LEU A 701 -25.51 -27.62 81.27
N GLU A 702 -24.25 -27.96 81.02
CA GLU A 702 -23.52 -29.01 81.74
C GLU A 702 -23.29 -28.64 83.21
N ILE A 703 -22.93 -27.40 83.50
CA ILE A 703 -22.80 -26.90 84.88
C ILE A 703 -24.15 -26.99 85.59
N GLU A 704 -25.25 -26.59 84.94
CA GLU A 704 -26.58 -26.66 85.53
C GLU A 704 -26.99 -28.12 85.80
N LYS A 705 -26.76 -29.02 84.84
CA LYS A 705 -27.00 -30.46 85.00
C LYS A 705 -26.21 -31.01 86.19
N THR A 706 -24.92 -30.72 86.26
CA THR A 706 -24.03 -31.20 87.33
C THR A 706 -24.44 -30.62 88.69
N LYS A 707 -24.82 -29.34 88.76
CA LYS A 707 -25.37 -28.71 89.99
C LYS A 707 -26.65 -29.40 90.45
N ARG A 708 -27.56 -29.75 89.54
CA ARG A 708 -28.78 -30.48 89.89
C ARG A 708 -28.47 -31.89 90.40
N ILE A 709 -27.57 -32.63 89.73
CA ILE A 709 -27.16 -33.97 90.16
C ILE A 709 -26.48 -33.92 91.53
N THR A 710 -25.51 -33.02 91.71
CA THR A 710 -24.80 -32.88 93.00
C THR A 710 -25.73 -32.43 94.12
N ASN A 711 -26.73 -31.57 93.85
CA ASN A 711 -27.75 -31.25 94.87
C ASN A 711 -28.59 -32.47 95.25
N ILE A 712 -28.94 -33.32 94.29
CA ILE A 712 -29.65 -34.59 94.56
C ILE A 712 -28.75 -35.52 95.39
N GLU A 713 -27.47 -35.66 95.04
CA GLU A 713 -26.51 -36.48 95.81
C GLU A 713 -26.26 -35.93 97.22
N ILE A 714 -26.22 -34.60 97.40
CA ILE A 714 -26.11 -33.97 98.71
C ILE A 714 -27.34 -34.26 99.55
N GLU A 715 -28.54 -34.17 98.98
CA GLU A 715 -29.79 -34.54 99.65
C GLU A 715 -29.77 -36.03 100.04
N GLU A 716 -29.45 -36.92 99.11
CA GLU A 716 -29.34 -38.36 99.35
C GLU A 716 -28.29 -38.70 100.43
N PHE A 717 -27.11 -38.07 100.37
CA PHE A 717 -26.06 -38.26 101.36
C PHE A 717 -26.47 -37.73 102.73
N LYS A 718 -27.18 -36.59 102.78
CA LYS A 718 -27.70 -36.02 104.02
C LYS A 718 -28.77 -36.94 104.64
N GLU A 719 -29.63 -37.55 103.83
CA GLU A 719 -30.55 -38.59 104.28
C GLU A 719 -29.81 -39.84 104.79
N HIS A 720 -28.78 -40.31 104.08
CA HIS A 720 -27.95 -41.43 104.52
C HIS A 720 -27.23 -41.15 105.86
N VAL A 721 -26.63 -39.96 106.02
CA VAL A 721 -25.95 -39.58 107.26
C VAL A 721 -26.95 -39.42 108.41
N ALA A 722 -28.14 -38.88 108.15
CA ALA A 722 -29.20 -38.80 109.15
C ALA A 722 -29.68 -40.20 109.59
N ALA A 723 -29.75 -41.16 108.67
CA ALA A 723 -30.15 -42.54 108.96
C ALA A 723 -29.11 -43.32 109.80
N ILE A 724 -27.80 -43.12 109.56
CA ILE A 724 -26.72 -43.79 110.31
C ILE A 724 -26.50 -43.17 111.70
N GLY A 725 -26.76 -41.85 111.84
CA GLY A 725 -26.60 -41.10 113.07
C GLY A 725 -25.16 -40.65 113.32
N SER A 726 -24.98 -39.37 113.71
CA SER A 726 -23.66 -38.73 113.86
C SER A 726 -22.75 -39.41 114.90
N GLN A 727 -23.33 -39.93 115.98
CA GLN A 727 -22.59 -40.63 117.03
C GLN A 727 -21.97 -41.94 116.53
N THR A 728 -22.66 -42.65 115.63
CA THR A 728 -22.19 -43.93 115.07
C THR A 728 -20.99 -43.72 114.13
N ILE A 729 -21.01 -42.66 113.31
CA ILE A 729 -19.90 -42.31 112.41
C ILE A 729 -18.66 -41.89 113.21
N GLN A 730 -18.85 -41.14 114.30
CA GLN A 730 -17.77 -40.75 115.22
C GLN A 730 -17.11 -41.97 115.88
N ALA A 731 -17.91 -42.98 116.27
CA ALA A 731 -17.40 -44.22 116.84
C ALA A 731 -16.62 -45.08 115.83
N ILE A 732 -17.04 -45.12 114.57
CA ILE A 732 -16.31 -45.83 113.50
C ILE A 732 -14.96 -45.15 113.24
N ALA A 733 -14.92 -43.81 113.16
CA ALA A 733 -13.69 -43.07 112.87
C ALA A 733 -12.63 -43.12 113.99
N THR A 734 -13.04 -43.30 115.26
CA THR A 734 -12.13 -43.37 116.42
C THR A 734 -11.65 -44.78 116.77
N SER A 735 -12.22 -45.82 116.14
CA SER A 735 -11.90 -47.23 116.43
C SER A 735 -10.48 -47.69 116.04
N GLY A 736 -9.82 -47.00 115.11
CA GLY A 736 -8.48 -47.34 114.62
C GLY A 736 -7.33 -46.97 115.58
N PRO A 737 -7.19 -45.69 115.99
CA PRO A 737 -6.14 -45.25 116.92
C PRO A 737 -6.21 -45.97 118.28
N ASP A 738 -7.41 -46.18 118.81
CA ASP A 738 -7.60 -46.80 120.13
C ASP A 738 -7.20 -48.29 120.18
N ASN A 739 -7.34 -49.01 119.06
CA ASN A 739 -6.88 -50.41 118.96
C ASN A 739 -5.36 -50.51 118.77
N GLN A 740 -4.74 -49.57 118.05
CA GLN A 740 -3.28 -49.57 117.83
C GLN A 740 -2.50 -49.17 119.10
N VAL A 741 -3.04 -48.27 119.93
CA VAL A 741 -2.45 -47.93 121.24
C VAL A 741 -2.49 -49.11 122.21
N LYS A 742 -3.57 -49.90 122.22
CA LYS A 742 -3.66 -51.13 123.04
C LYS A 742 -2.69 -52.23 122.59
N LEU A 743 -2.40 -52.32 121.29
CA LEU A 743 -1.46 -53.31 120.76
C LEU A 743 0.01 -52.98 121.10
N LEU A 744 0.38 -51.70 121.06
CA LEU A 744 1.73 -51.22 121.39
C LEU A 744 2.08 -51.34 122.87
N GLN A 745 1.07 -51.28 123.77
CA GLN A 745 1.26 -51.47 125.21
C GLN A 745 1.51 -52.94 125.60
N ALA A 746 1.09 -53.90 124.77
CA ALA A 746 1.26 -55.34 124.99
C ALA A 746 2.63 -55.88 124.51
N LEU A 747 3.36 -55.14 123.66
CA LEU A 747 4.62 -55.56 123.03
C LEU A 747 5.91 -55.08 123.75
N GLY A 748 5.80 -54.37 124.87
CA GLY A 748 6.91 -54.23 125.84
C GLY A 748 8.15 -53.44 125.43
N ILE A 749 8.10 -52.58 124.40
CA ILE A 749 9.25 -51.76 123.97
C ILE A 749 9.13 -50.34 124.54
N LYS A 750 10.05 -49.96 125.43
CA LYS A 750 10.25 -48.58 125.92
C LYS A 750 11.10 -47.81 124.91
N SER A 751 10.49 -46.85 124.20
CA SER A 751 11.16 -45.99 123.24
C SER A 751 12.01 -44.91 123.95
N THR A 752 13.27 -44.78 123.54
CA THR A 752 14.12 -43.62 123.86
C THR A 752 14.25 -42.74 122.62
N LEU A 753 13.80 -41.49 122.80
CA LEU A 753 13.75 -40.42 121.81
C LEU A 753 15.16 -39.84 121.59
N ILE A 754 15.62 -39.75 120.35
CA ILE A 754 16.79 -38.94 119.96
C ILE A 754 16.27 -37.87 119.00
N THR A 755 16.43 -36.61 119.39
CA THR A 755 15.96 -35.42 118.66
C THR A 755 17.14 -34.65 118.10
N ASP A 756 17.16 -34.42 116.79
CA ASP A 756 17.82 -33.26 116.18
C ASP A 756 16.72 -32.39 115.56
N GLY A 757 16.65 -31.13 116.00
CA GLY A 757 15.44 -30.32 115.95
C GLY A 757 15.21 -29.60 114.63
N HIS A 758 14.46 -30.20 113.69
CA HIS A 758 13.48 -29.45 112.89
C HIS A 758 12.46 -30.29 112.08
N SER A 759 12.49 -31.63 112.12
CA SER A 759 11.38 -32.49 111.64
C SER A 759 11.53 -33.91 112.19
N PRO A 760 10.60 -34.42 113.02
CA PRO A 760 10.70 -35.75 113.61
C PRO A 760 10.52 -36.85 112.55
N ILE A 761 11.45 -37.81 112.50
CA ILE A 761 11.34 -39.03 111.70
C ILE A 761 10.23 -39.89 112.29
N ASN A 762 9.11 -40.00 111.58
CA ASN A 762 7.96 -40.79 111.99
C ASN A 762 8.13 -42.25 111.53
N LEU A 763 8.64 -43.10 112.43
CA LEU A 763 8.91 -44.54 112.21
C LEU A 763 7.64 -45.42 112.03
N PHE A 764 6.48 -44.81 111.79
CA PHE A 764 5.20 -45.51 111.58
C PHE A 764 4.99 -46.01 110.15
N ASN A 765 5.66 -45.42 109.15
CA ASN A 765 5.50 -45.84 107.74
C ASN A 765 6.40 -47.02 107.35
N THR A 766 7.44 -47.34 108.11
CA THR A 766 8.33 -48.49 107.83
C THR A 766 7.76 -49.83 108.29
N ALA A 767 6.63 -49.86 109.03
CA ALA A 767 5.99 -51.09 109.49
C ALA A 767 4.94 -51.65 108.51
N VAL A 768 4.52 -50.88 107.49
CA VAL A 768 3.51 -51.32 106.50
C VAL A 768 4.12 -52.12 105.35
N ASP A 769 5.42 -51.94 105.06
CA ASP A 769 6.13 -52.69 104.00
C ASP A 769 6.52 -54.14 104.40
N LEU A 770 6.32 -54.55 105.67
CA LEU A 770 6.67 -55.90 106.13
C LEU A 770 5.48 -56.88 106.19
N ILE A 771 4.26 -56.46 105.83
CA ILE A 771 3.07 -57.32 105.75
C ILE A 771 2.42 -57.13 104.38
N GLY A 772 2.65 -58.08 103.49
CA GLY A 772 2.25 -58.01 102.09
C GLY A 772 0.74 -57.83 101.88
N GLY A 773 0.39 -56.85 101.04
CA GLY A 773 -0.97 -56.61 100.58
C GLY A 773 -0.96 -55.65 99.38
N SER A 774 -1.25 -56.20 98.20
CA SER A 774 -1.40 -55.49 96.93
C SER A 774 -2.35 -54.30 97.00
N SER A 775 -1.93 -53.14 96.47
CA SER A 775 -2.86 -52.12 96.00
C SER A 775 -2.47 -51.64 94.60
N ASN A 776 -3.18 -52.24 93.66
CA ASN A 776 -3.44 -51.77 92.32
C ASN A 776 -4.00 -50.33 92.36
N SER A 777 -3.41 -49.39 91.64
CA SER A 777 -4.14 -48.21 91.17
C SER A 777 -3.44 -47.55 89.99
N HIS A 778 -4.02 -47.78 88.82
CA HIS A 778 -4.02 -46.82 87.72
C HIS A 778 -4.20 -45.38 88.23
N GLN A 779 -3.21 -44.55 87.97
CA GLN A 779 -3.38 -43.14 87.65
C GLN A 779 -2.74 -42.98 86.26
N GLY A 780 -3.45 -42.55 85.23
CA GLY A 780 -4.25 -41.33 85.25
C GLY A 780 -3.43 -40.28 84.52
N THR A 781 -3.50 -40.37 83.20
CA THR A 781 -3.19 -39.37 82.17
C THR A 781 -2.92 -37.94 82.64
N PHE A 782 -1.83 -37.33 82.15
CA PHE A 782 -1.84 -36.06 81.42
C PHE A 782 -0.53 -35.95 80.61
N PRO A 783 -0.60 -35.46 79.35
CA PRO A 783 -0.05 -34.14 79.17
C PRO A 783 -1.09 -33.15 78.64
N MET A 784 -0.95 -31.93 79.13
CA MET A 784 -1.45 -30.69 78.53
C MET A 784 -1.40 -30.77 76.99
N LYS A 785 -2.56 -30.63 76.36
CA LYS A 785 -3.12 -29.38 75.83
C LYS A 785 -2.22 -28.80 74.74
N THR A 786 -2.65 -28.97 73.49
CA THR A 786 -3.27 -27.89 72.70
C THR A 786 -2.39 -26.65 72.60
N ASN A 787 -2.09 -26.27 71.37
CA ASN A 787 -2.76 -25.07 70.88
C ASN A 787 -3.84 -25.50 69.89
#